data_AF-A0A9E1Q803-F1
#
_entry.id   AF-A0A9E1Q803-F1
#
_cell.length_a   1.000
_cell.length_b   1.000
_cell.length_c   1.000
_cell.angle_alpha   90.00
_cell.angle_beta   90.00
_cell.angle_gamma   90.00
#
_symmetry.space_group_name_H-M   'P 1'
#
loop_
_entity.id
_entity.type
_entity.pdbx_description
1 polymer ?
#
loop_
_entity_poly.entity_id
_entity_poly.type
_entity_poly.pdbx_seq_one_letter_code
_entity_poly.pdbx_strand_id
1 'polypeptide(L)'
;MHLRLAHRFVFSVLSLSPIFYLAQTTQISPSQPPGFYTSNISLTLETNSEDTIYYSLDGSVPTKESFLFMPGDSIAFQDKSQEPNYYSEFATTLDISVYGYPIWESPEGLLSKGNILRFCTYNNGEISSTIKSGTYFIFSEGAQKYELPVISLIVDEADFFSQDSGIYIPGLSFDEEMPESTGNYYKRGDAWERKVHIEYYNEAGEPGFSQDAGARIHGGLTRTASQKSLKFYARSEYGDSQFRYKLLPNNKNDEYKRFLLQSSMGDWSKTIIKDPLAHEICRSLNFATQDSRPVIVFINGEYWGVQTIRDRIDKYYLEYKEGATHQDSVTLLSSLNNPEAIEGDAEGFTELIKFITENDIAFEENYNYLLSQIDMENYIDYNIAEIFLSNYDWPGNNIKYWRESDGNTKWRWIFFDIDGGLYNYRYDMLEHCTLNDDEVVWPNSPPSTFIFRNLLRNDRFVSEFISRYAEILSSNFSLNTTINKASFFVDLYSSSISEHSDRWNFPENENVWRNDIKEHLLEFLEKRHCYAVENLSNFLDLSDFPFDCRSEATFNTLSAYPNPSSGEFSLLNTSEDSMFGAVTISTTSGSIVYSEESVTIRGGETLELNNLDLPKGIYIVTFQGSLKGQSLKLIVF
;
A
#
# COMPACT_ATOMS: atom_id res chain seq x y z
N MET A 1 79.05 -25.19 27.12
CA MET A 1 79.80 -25.27 25.85
C MET A 1 79.11 -24.32 24.87
N HIS A 2 79.77 -23.17 24.62
CA HIS A 2 79.49 -22.05 23.72
C HIS A 2 78.08 -21.45 23.55
N LEU A 3 77.86 -20.37 24.31
CA LEU A 3 77.08 -19.18 23.94
C LEU A 3 77.72 -18.48 22.72
N ARG A 4 76.90 -17.86 21.85
CA ARG A 4 77.32 -16.74 21.00
C ARG A 4 76.39 -15.55 21.14
N LEU A 5 77.06 -14.40 21.26
CA LEU A 5 76.56 -13.06 21.51
C LEU A 5 75.90 -12.42 20.28
N ALA A 6 75.06 -11.44 20.61
CA ALA A 6 74.41 -10.47 19.75
C ALA A 6 75.36 -9.69 18.81
N HIS A 7 74.84 -9.30 17.65
CA HIS A 7 75.26 -8.12 16.89
C HIS A 7 74.00 -7.36 16.43
N ARG A 8 73.93 -6.07 16.79
CA ARG A 8 72.95 -5.10 16.30
C ARG A 8 73.30 -4.71 14.86
N PHE A 9 72.30 -4.70 13.97
CA PHE A 9 72.29 -3.86 12.78
C PHE A 9 70.99 -3.06 12.77
N VAL A 10 71.14 -1.74 12.79
CA VAL A 10 70.05 -0.77 12.62
C VAL A 10 69.88 -0.60 11.11
N PHE A 11 68.75 -1.05 10.56
CA PHE A 11 68.32 -0.68 9.22
C PHE A 11 67.29 0.45 9.34
N SER A 12 67.67 1.63 8.88
CA SER A 12 66.78 2.74 8.60
C SER A 12 65.90 2.39 7.40
N VAL A 13 64.63 2.06 7.65
CA VAL A 13 63.62 1.91 6.60
C VAL A 13 63.10 3.30 6.25
N LEU A 14 63.40 3.75 5.04
CA LEU A 14 62.77 4.92 4.42
C LEU A 14 61.25 4.68 4.35
N SER A 15 60.48 5.48 5.09
CA SER A 15 59.02 5.52 4.97
C SER A 15 58.64 6.21 3.66
N LEU A 16 58.37 5.43 2.61
CA LEU A 16 57.56 5.90 1.49
C LEU A 16 56.10 5.79 1.94
N SER A 17 55.54 6.87 2.45
CA SER A 17 54.10 7.00 2.59
C SER A 17 53.48 6.92 1.19
N PRO A 18 52.56 5.98 0.91
CA PRO A 18 51.76 6.10 -0.29
C PRO A 18 50.90 7.34 -0.11
N ILE A 19 51.18 8.38 -0.89
CA ILE A 19 50.21 9.45 -1.14
C ILE A 19 49.09 8.76 -1.90
N PHE A 20 48.08 8.27 -1.18
CA PHE A 20 46.77 8.05 -1.78
C PHE A 20 46.30 9.43 -2.21
N TYR A 21 46.46 9.75 -3.50
CA TYR A 21 45.57 10.69 -4.14
C TYR A 21 44.18 10.08 -4.00
N LEU A 22 43.43 10.50 -2.98
CA LEU A 22 41.97 10.45 -3.05
C LEU A 22 41.65 11.23 -4.32
N ALA A 23 41.31 10.52 -5.40
CA ALA A 23 40.71 11.16 -6.55
C ALA A 23 39.51 11.94 -6.00
N GLN A 24 39.55 13.26 -6.08
CA GLN A 24 38.37 14.07 -5.81
C GLN A 24 37.31 13.58 -6.79
N THR A 25 36.26 12.95 -6.28
CA THR A 25 35.10 12.60 -7.10
C THR A 25 34.54 13.88 -7.67
N THR A 26 34.38 13.95 -9.00
CA THR A 26 33.76 15.10 -9.66
C THR A 26 32.37 15.32 -9.05
N GLN A 27 32.20 16.48 -8.42
CA GLN A 27 30.93 16.90 -7.84
C GLN A 27 30.24 17.83 -8.82
N ILE A 28 28.93 17.63 -8.96
CA ILE A 28 28.04 18.47 -9.74
C ILE A 28 26.73 18.64 -8.99
N SER A 29 26.24 19.88 -8.92
CA SER A 29 25.04 20.24 -8.17
C SER A 29 24.28 21.39 -8.82
N PRO A 30 22.95 21.44 -8.68
CA PRO A 30 22.17 22.60 -9.08
C PRO A 30 22.21 23.67 -7.98
N SER A 31 22.07 24.95 -8.34
CA SER A 31 21.98 26.04 -7.37
C SER A 31 20.70 26.04 -6.53
N GLN A 32 19.69 25.27 -6.97
CA GLN A 32 18.44 25.05 -6.25
C GLN A 32 18.10 23.54 -6.26
N PRO A 33 17.74 22.95 -5.10
CA PRO A 33 17.45 21.52 -5.01
C PRO A 33 16.12 21.15 -5.70
N PRO A 34 15.92 19.88 -6.09
CA PRO A 34 14.59 19.39 -6.50
C PRO A 34 13.54 19.59 -5.39
N GLY A 35 12.27 19.74 -5.78
CA GLY A 35 11.16 19.95 -4.83
C GLY A 35 10.10 20.94 -5.33
N PHE A 36 9.36 21.51 -4.38
CA PHE A 36 8.21 22.38 -4.63
C PHE A 36 8.56 23.86 -4.52
N TYR A 37 8.03 24.65 -5.46
CA TYR A 37 8.24 26.09 -5.56
C TYR A 37 6.94 26.80 -5.87
N THR A 38 6.72 27.96 -5.24
CA THR A 38 5.51 28.79 -5.41
C THR A 38 5.60 29.80 -6.56
N SER A 39 6.76 29.88 -7.21
CA SER A 39 7.02 30.82 -8.31
C SER A 39 8.08 30.27 -9.24
N ASN A 40 8.12 30.80 -10.47
CA ASN A 40 9.12 30.43 -11.46
C ASN A 40 10.53 30.60 -10.90
N ILE A 41 11.39 29.65 -11.23
CA ILE A 41 12.79 29.64 -10.80
C ILE A 41 13.72 29.67 -12.00
N SER A 42 14.93 30.14 -11.76
CA SER A 42 16.04 30.02 -12.69
C SER A 42 17.24 29.48 -11.93
N LEU A 43 17.74 28.32 -12.35
CA LEU A 43 18.84 27.63 -11.68
C LEU A 43 20.08 27.54 -12.57
N THR A 44 21.22 27.37 -11.94
CA THR A 44 22.53 27.18 -12.56
C THR A 44 23.08 25.83 -12.13
N LEU A 45 23.97 25.25 -12.92
CA LEU A 45 24.69 24.02 -12.58
C LEU A 45 26.15 24.36 -12.25
N GLU A 46 26.64 23.83 -11.13
CA GLU A 46 28.00 24.05 -10.65
C GLU A 46 28.75 22.72 -10.60
N THR A 47 30.03 22.73 -11.01
CA THR A 47 30.94 21.59 -10.87
C THR A 47 32.29 22.04 -10.33
N ASN A 48 32.96 21.16 -9.59
CA ASN A 48 34.33 21.38 -9.08
C ASN A 48 35.44 20.96 -10.07
N SER A 49 35.08 20.67 -11.32
CA SER A 49 35.99 20.21 -12.36
C SER A 49 35.96 21.14 -13.58
N GLU A 50 36.91 20.98 -14.50
CA GLU A 50 36.88 21.65 -15.82
C GLU A 50 36.05 20.85 -16.85
N ASP A 51 35.33 19.82 -16.39
CA ASP A 51 34.55 18.94 -17.25
C ASP A 51 33.32 19.67 -17.82
N THR A 52 32.85 19.18 -18.96
CA THR A 52 31.70 19.77 -19.66
C THR A 52 30.39 19.22 -19.11
N ILE A 53 29.41 20.09 -18.83
CA ILE A 53 28.11 19.66 -18.28
C ILE A 53 27.10 19.45 -19.41
N TYR A 54 26.49 18.27 -19.45
CA TYR A 54 25.36 17.95 -20.33
C TYR A 54 24.12 17.65 -19.50
N TYR A 55 22.96 18.07 -20.01
CA TYR A 55 21.68 17.88 -19.33
C TYR A 55 20.52 17.56 -20.29
N SER A 56 19.49 16.93 -19.74
CA SER A 56 18.21 16.62 -20.40
C SER A 56 17.04 17.11 -19.55
N LEU A 57 15.90 17.34 -20.19
CA LEU A 57 14.68 17.88 -19.57
C LEU A 57 13.46 16.95 -19.70
N ASP A 58 13.67 15.75 -20.25
CA ASP A 58 12.66 14.77 -20.63
C ASP A 58 12.85 13.41 -19.92
N GLY A 59 13.78 13.34 -18.95
CA GLY A 59 14.08 12.10 -18.24
C GLY A 59 15.07 11.18 -18.95
N SER A 60 15.49 11.46 -20.18
CA SER A 60 16.56 10.70 -20.86
C SER A 60 17.91 10.84 -20.15
N VAL A 61 18.78 9.83 -20.23
CA VAL A 61 20.15 9.96 -19.71
C VAL A 61 20.93 10.97 -20.57
N PRO A 62 21.56 12.01 -19.98
CA PRO A 62 22.29 12.99 -20.78
C PRO A 62 23.47 12.39 -21.56
N THR A 63 23.47 12.62 -22.88
CA THR A 63 24.53 12.27 -23.81
C THR A 63 25.22 13.53 -24.33
N LYS A 64 26.23 13.38 -25.20
CA LYS A 64 26.90 14.52 -25.84
C LYS A 64 25.99 15.25 -26.85
N GLU A 65 24.92 14.59 -27.26
CA GLU A 65 23.89 15.10 -28.14
C GLU A 65 22.78 15.84 -27.36
N SER A 66 22.77 15.72 -26.02
CA SER A 66 21.88 16.47 -25.14
C SER A 66 22.31 17.94 -25.01
N PHE A 67 21.55 18.73 -24.23
CA PHE A 67 21.85 20.15 -24.05
C PHE A 67 23.19 20.34 -23.33
N LEU A 68 24.02 21.20 -23.91
CA LEU A 68 25.28 21.64 -23.32
C LEU A 68 25.01 22.83 -22.39
N PHE A 69 25.45 22.75 -21.13
CA PHE A 69 25.37 23.86 -20.19
C PHE A 69 26.68 24.67 -20.18
N MET A 70 26.62 25.93 -20.59
CA MET A 70 27.78 26.82 -20.66
C MET A 70 27.91 27.67 -19.38
N PRO A 71 29.14 28.08 -19.00
CA PRO A 71 29.33 29.01 -17.89
C PRO A 71 28.54 30.31 -18.09
N GLY A 72 27.65 30.63 -17.14
CA GLY A 72 26.77 31.80 -17.20
C GLY A 72 25.35 31.50 -17.71
N ASP A 73 25.09 30.29 -18.20
CA ASP A 73 23.74 29.85 -18.55
C ASP A 73 22.87 29.68 -17.30
N SER A 74 21.55 29.71 -17.52
CA SER A 74 20.56 29.38 -16.50
C SER A 74 19.41 28.61 -17.10
N ILE A 75 18.90 27.61 -16.38
CA ILE A 75 17.75 26.81 -16.77
C ILE A 75 16.53 27.39 -16.04
N ALA A 76 15.56 27.88 -16.81
CA ALA A 76 14.31 28.42 -16.27
C ALA A 76 13.25 27.33 -16.15
N PHE A 77 12.62 27.23 -14.98
CA PHE A 77 11.48 26.36 -14.72
C PHE A 77 10.26 27.18 -14.32
N GLN A 78 9.12 26.77 -14.87
CA GLN A 78 7.81 27.39 -14.69
C GLN A 78 6.74 26.31 -14.55
N ASP A 79 5.52 26.70 -14.21
CA ASP A 79 4.38 25.76 -14.19
C ASP A 79 4.11 25.25 -15.60
N LYS A 80 4.18 23.92 -15.78
CA LYS A 80 3.96 23.22 -17.05
C LYS A 80 2.53 22.69 -17.19
N SER A 81 1.66 22.92 -16.23
CA SER A 81 0.31 22.31 -16.19
C SER A 81 -0.60 22.76 -17.33
N GLN A 82 -0.25 23.84 -18.03
CA GLN A 82 -0.96 24.32 -19.23
C GLN A 82 -0.33 23.82 -20.55
N GLU A 83 0.75 23.05 -20.49
CA GLU A 83 1.36 22.42 -21.66
C GLU A 83 0.61 21.13 -22.04
N PRO A 84 0.59 20.76 -23.34
CA PRO A 84 0.01 19.51 -23.79
C PRO A 84 0.55 18.29 -23.04
N ASN A 85 -0.32 17.31 -22.81
CA ASN A 85 0.06 16.00 -22.31
C ASN A 85 0.92 15.26 -23.34
N TYR A 86 1.85 14.44 -22.86
CA TYR A 86 2.78 13.68 -23.68
C TYR A 86 2.95 12.25 -23.16
N TYR A 87 3.47 12.06 -21.94
CA TYR A 87 3.71 10.71 -21.40
C TYR A 87 2.42 9.95 -21.07
N SER A 88 1.40 10.68 -20.64
CA SER A 88 0.07 10.14 -20.41
C SER A 88 -0.67 9.73 -21.69
N GLU A 89 -0.20 10.19 -22.86
CA GLU A 89 -0.77 9.86 -24.18
C GLU A 89 -0.25 8.54 -24.77
N PHE A 90 0.71 7.87 -24.12
CA PHE A 90 1.11 6.53 -24.52
C PHE A 90 0.06 5.50 -24.09
N ALA A 91 -0.49 4.77 -25.06
CA ALA A 91 -1.43 3.69 -24.81
C ALA A 91 -0.80 2.56 -23.98
N THR A 92 -1.22 2.44 -22.72
CA THR A 92 -0.71 1.43 -21.78
C THR A 92 -1.47 0.10 -21.86
N THR A 93 -2.58 0.07 -22.60
CA THR A 93 -3.38 -1.12 -22.91
C THR A 93 -3.73 -1.12 -24.40
N LEU A 94 -4.37 -2.19 -24.86
CA LEU A 94 -5.14 -2.12 -26.11
C LEU A 94 -6.52 -1.50 -25.84
N ASP A 95 -7.24 -1.19 -26.92
CA ASP A 95 -8.65 -0.74 -26.91
C ASP A 95 -9.64 -1.90 -26.62
N ILE A 96 -9.18 -2.93 -25.88
CA ILE A 96 -9.96 -4.10 -25.49
C ILE A 96 -9.76 -4.32 -23.99
N SER A 97 -10.86 -4.31 -23.25
CA SER A 97 -10.84 -4.66 -21.83
C SER A 97 -10.66 -6.17 -21.66
N VAL A 98 -9.67 -6.56 -20.85
CA VAL A 98 -9.41 -7.94 -20.45
C VAL A 98 -9.98 -8.11 -19.04
N TYR A 99 -10.88 -9.07 -18.83
CA TYR A 99 -11.56 -9.32 -17.54
C TYR A 99 -12.25 -8.10 -16.89
N GLY A 100 -12.67 -7.12 -17.69
CA GLY A 100 -13.35 -5.92 -17.17
C GLY A 100 -12.41 -4.89 -16.55
N TYR A 101 -11.08 -5.07 -16.64
CA TYR A 101 -10.13 -4.06 -16.19
C TYR A 101 -10.19 -2.79 -17.04
N PRO A 102 -9.94 -1.61 -16.45
CA PRO A 102 -9.94 -0.34 -17.16
C PRO A 102 -8.92 -0.34 -18.29
N ILE A 103 -9.38 0.06 -19.48
CA ILE A 103 -8.49 0.33 -20.62
C ILE A 103 -7.85 1.71 -20.46
N TRP A 104 -6.80 1.95 -21.23
CA TRP A 104 -6.19 3.26 -21.32
C TRP A 104 -7.11 4.19 -22.12
N GLU A 105 -7.30 5.39 -21.59
CA GLU A 105 -8.00 6.50 -22.24
C GLU A 105 -7.12 7.75 -22.11
N SER A 106 -7.20 8.65 -23.10
CA SER A 106 -6.58 9.97 -22.96
C SER A 106 -7.18 10.70 -21.76
N PRO A 107 -6.38 11.48 -21.00
CA PRO A 107 -6.90 12.26 -19.88
C PRO A 107 -8.03 13.22 -20.29
N GLU A 108 -8.99 13.50 -19.40
CA GLU A 108 -10.10 14.43 -19.68
C GLU A 108 -9.62 15.87 -19.95
N GLY A 109 -8.43 16.22 -19.46
CA GLY A 109 -7.85 17.54 -19.60
C GLY A 109 -6.33 17.56 -19.47
N LEU A 110 -5.79 18.78 -19.36
CA LEU A 110 -4.36 18.97 -19.10
C LEU A 110 -4.04 18.59 -17.66
N LEU A 111 -3.00 17.80 -17.50
CA LEU A 111 -2.55 17.30 -16.20
C LEU A 111 -1.59 18.28 -15.53
N SER A 112 -1.50 18.22 -14.20
CA SER A 112 -0.42 18.86 -13.43
C SER A 112 0.94 18.32 -13.87
N LYS A 113 1.94 19.22 -13.99
CA LYS A 113 3.28 18.86 -14.48
C LYS A 113 4.42 19.48 -13.68
N GLY A 114 5.40 18.65 -13.32
CA GLY A 114 6.73 19.04 -12.84
C GLY A 114 7.74 19.18 -13.98
N ASN A 115 8.82 19.92 -13.72
CA ASN A 115 9.95 20.06 -14.63
C ASN A 115 11.01 19.01 -14.29
N ILE A 116 11.51 18.28 -15.28
CA ILE A 116 12.56 17.28 -15.09
C ILE A 116 13.92 17.89 -15.42
N LEU A 117 14.93 17.51 -14.64
CA LEU A 117 16.32 17.83 -14.93
C LEU A 117 17.18 16.60 -14.65
N ARG A 118 17.90 16.11 -15.65
CA ARG A 118 19.02 15.18 -15.45
C ARG A 118 20.29 15.79 -15.99
N PHE A 119 21.41 15.62 -15.30
CA PHE A 119 22.68 16.24 -15.68
C PHE A 119 23.88 15.43 -15.20
N CYS A 120 24.97 15.49 -15.96
CA CYS A 120 26.26 14.90 -15.61
C CYS A 120 27.41 15.65 -16.29
N THR A 121 28.64 15.39 -15.83
CA THR A 121 29.84 15.91 -16.47
C THR A 121 30.43 14.91 -17.46
N TYR A 122 31.09 15.42 -18.49
CA TYR A 122 31.89 14.67 -19.46
C TYR A 122 33.32 15.19 -19.49
N ASN A 123 34.28 14.26 -19.42
CA ASN A 123 35.71 14.52 -19.62
C ASN A 123 36.21 13.72 -20.82
N ASN A 124 36.81 14.39 -21.81
CA ASN A 124 37.32 13.77 -23.04
C ASN A 124 36.29 12.87 -23.75
N GLY A 125 35.01 13.17 -23.58
CA GLY A 125 33.93 12.44 -24.20
C GLY A 125 33.49 11.17 -23.47
N GLU A 126 33.87 10.97 -22.21
CA GLU A 126 33.31 9.94 -21.35
C GLU A 126 32.61 10.59 -20.15
N ILE A 127 31.56 9.96 -19.63
CA ILE A 127 30.89 10.43 -18.40
C ILE A 127 31.91 10.42 -17.26
N SER A 128 32.06 11.55 -16.57
CA SER A 128 33.04 11.75 -15.51
C SER A 128 32.41 11.99 -14.12
N SER A 129 31.08 12.07 -14.02
CA SER A 129 30.34 12.13 -12.75
C SER A 129 29.24 11.07 -12.68
N THR A 130 28.67 10.88 -11.49
CA THR A 130 27.34 10.26 -11.37
C THR A 130 26.31 11.15 -12.07
N ILE A 131 25.29 10.55 -12.70
CA ILE A 131 24.14 11.30 -13.20
C ILE A 131 23.32 11.78 -11.99
N LYS A 132 23.02 13.07 -11.98
CA LYS A 132 22.09 13.68 -11.03
C LYS A 132 20.75 13.87 -11.73
N SER A 133 19.68 13.65 -11.00
CA SER A 133 18.31 13.77 -11.49
C SER A 133 17.50 14.56 -10.46
N GLY A 134 16.45 15.24 -10.91
CA GLY A 134 15.52 15.91 -10.01
C GLY A 134 14.27 16.43 -10.70
N THR A 135 13.17 16.44 -9.94
CA THR A 135 11.89 17.02 -10.33
C THR A 135 11.63 18.33 -9.60
N TYR A 136 11.24 19.35 -10.36
CA TYR A 136 10.95 20.70 -9.88
C TYR A 136 9.47 21.03 -10.14
N PHE A 137 8.67 20.97 -9.08
CA PHE A 137 7.24 21.27 -9.10
C PHE A 137 7.03 22.77 -8.91
N ILE A 138 6.52 23.44 -9.94
CA ILE A 138 6.22 24.87 -9.89
C ILE A 138 4.70 25.01 -9.84
N PHE A 139 4.14 25.13 -8.65
CA PHE A 139 2.70 25.26 -8.41
C PHE A 139 2.45 26.48 -7.53
N SER A 140 1.37 27.22 -7.77
CA SER A 140 1.10 28.44 -7.00
C SER A 140 0.92 28.18 -5.49
N GLU A 141 0.43 27.00 -5.16
CA GLU A 141 0.21 26.45 -3.82
C GLU A 141 1.49 25.83 -3.21
N GLY A 142 2.54 25.65 -4.02
CA GLY A 142 3.77 24.97 -3.62
C GLY A 142 3.49 23.53 -3.16
N ALA A 143 4.09 23.14 -2.04
CA ALA A 143 3.89 21.82 -1.43
C ALA A 143 2.43 21.56 -1.02
N GLN A 144 1.64 22.60 -0.74
CA GLN A 144 0.24 22.46 -0.32
C GLN A 144 -0.71 22.08 -1.47
N LYS A 145 -0.19 21.90 -2.68
CA LYS A 145 -0.96 21.37 -3.81
C LYS A 145 -1.50 19.96 -3.53
N TYR A 146 -0.77 19.16 -2.76
CA TYR A 146 -1.11 17.77 -2.45
C TYR A 146 -1.06 17.54 -0.94
N GLU A 147 -2.12 16.96 -0.38
CA GLU A 147 -2.17 16.53 1.03
C GLU A 147 -1.51 15.16 1.23
N LEU A 148 -1.46 14.35 0.17
CA LEU A 148 -0.78 13.07 0.14
C LEU A 148 0.72 13.26 -0.17
N PRO A 149 1.59 12.33 0.28
CA PRO A 149 2.98 12.29 -0.18
C PRO A 149 3.07 12.19 -1.70
N VAL A 150 4.20 12.65 -2.24
CA VAL A 150 4.46 12.62 -3.68
C VAL A 150 5.67 11.72 -3.97
N ILE A 151 5.51 10.80 -4.93
CA ILE A 151 6.60 10.04 -5.51
C ILE A 151 6.79 10.46 -6.97
N SER A 152 8.01 10.87 -7.32
CA SER A 152 8.39 11.21 -8.69
C SER A 152 9.31 10.15 -9.26
N LEU A 153 8.95 9.62 -10.42
CA LEU A 153 9.70 8.63 -11.17
C LEU A 153 10.29 9.31 -12.40
N ILE A 154 11.62 9.30 -12.50
CA ILE A 154 12.33 9.77 -13.69
C ILE A 154 12.92 8.56 -14.40
N VAL A 155 12.47 8.33 -15.63
CA VAL A 155 12.75 7.13 -16.43
C VAL A 155 13.19 7.54 -17.82
N ASP A 156 13.96 6.66 -18.47
CA ASP A 156 14.08 6.76 -19.92
C ASP A 156 12.72 6.39 -20.56
N GLU A 157 12.24 7.19 -21.51
CA GLU A 157 10.95 6.95 -22.16
C GLU A 157 10.89 5.56 -22.80
N ALA A 158 11.97 5.15 -23.47
CA ALA A 158 12.00 3.88 -24.18
C ALA A 158 11.85 2.70 -23.22
N ASP A 159 12.40 2.80 -22.02
CA ASP A 159 12.32 1.77 -20.99
C ASP A 159 10.89 1.50 -20.51
N PHE A 160 10.00 2.50 -20.61
CA PHE A 160 8.60 2.38 -20.19
C PHE A 160 7.62 2.23 -21.36
N PHE A 161 7.87 2.90 -22.49
CA PHE A 161 6.86 3.09 -23.54
C PHE A 161 7.28 2.63 -24.94
N SER A 162 8.51 2.13 -25.13
CA SER A 162 8.89 1.57 -26.43
C SER A 162 8.22 0.22 -26.70
N GLN A 163 8.05 -0.11 -27.98
CA GLN A 163 7.42 -1.35 -28.40
C GLN A 163 8.25 -2.60 -28.04
N ASP A 164 9.58 -2.51 -28.04
CA ASP A 164 10.49 -3.64 -27.84
C ASP A 164 10.96 -3.81 -26.40
N SER A 165 11.11 -2.72 -25.63
CA SER A 165 11.60 -2.78 -24.24
C SER A 165 10.68 -2.11 -23.21
N GLY A 166 9.67 -1.35 -23.64
CA GLY A 166 8.77 -0.58 -22.77
C GLY A 166 7.94 -1.47 -21.86
N ILE A 167 8.19 -1.41 -20.55
CA ILE A 167 7.53 -2.30 -19.58
C ILE A 167 6.07 -1.94 -19.31
N TYR A 168 5.63 -0.72 -19.64
CA TYR A 168 4.33 -0.18 -19.24
C TYR A 168 3.23 -0.39 -20.29
N ILE A 169 3.59 -0.89 -21.48
CA ILE A 169 2.69 -1.02 -22.64
C ILE A 169 2.56 -2.49 -23.09
N PRO A 170 1.59 -2.84 -23.96
CA PRO A 170 1.52 -4.19 -24.54
C PRO A 170 2.75 -4.56 -25.36
N GLY A 171 3.23 -3.63 -26.21
CA GLY A 171 4.44 -3.80 -27.01
C GLY A 171 4.41 -4.99 -27.99
N LEU A 172 5.56 -5.31 -28.57
CA LEU A 172 5.74 -6.39 -29.56
C LEU A 172 5.53 -7.79 -28.97
N SER A 173 5.51 -7.92 -27.64
CA SER A 173 5.33 -9.20 -26.97
C SER A 173 3.86 -9.58 -26.76
N PHE A 174 2.93 -8.73 -27.19
CA PHE A 174 1.51 -8.97 -27.05
C PHE A 174 0.99 -9.95 -28.10
N ASP A 175 0.09 -10.84 -27.69
CA ASP A 175 -0.60 -11.80 -28.53
C ASP A 175 -2.11 -11.66 -28.32
N GLU A 176 -2.83 -11.29 -29.37
CA GLU A 176 -4.29 -11.13 -29.36
C GLU A 176 -5.05 -12.43 -29.05
N GLU A 177 -4.44 -13.60 -29.31
CA GLU A 177 -5.03 -14.89 -28.98
C GLU A 177 -4.85 -15.25 -27.49
N MET A 178 -3.94 -14.57 -26.78
CA MET A 178 -3.62 -14.79 -25.37
C MET A 178 -3.48 -13.47 -24.57
N PRO A 179 -4.48 -12.58 -24.61
CA PRO A 179 -4.40 -11.21 -24.07
C PRO A 179 -4.20 -11.17 -22.54
N GLU A 180 -4.60 -12.22 -21.83
CA GLU A 180 -4.51 -12.34 -20.38
C GLU A 180 -3.14 -12.80 -19.87
N SER A 181 -2.19 -13.14 -20.76
CA SER A 181 -0.89 -13.68 -20.35
C SER A 181 0.30 -13.19 -21.18
N THR A 182 0.07 -12.32 -22.17
CA THR A 182 1.09 -11.83 -23.10
C THR A 182 1.16 -10.30 -23.19
N GLY A 183 2.29 -9.76 -23.65
CA GLY A 183 2.61 -8.34 -23.60
C GLY A 183 3.92 -8.07 -22.85
N ASN A 184 4.53 -6.90 -23.09
CA ASN A 184 5.77 -6.49 -22.45
C ASN A 184 5.58 -6.42 -20.92
N TYR A 185 4.42 -5.96 -20.45
CA TYR A 185 4.07 -5.97 -19.03
C TYR A 185 4.05 -7.38 -18.39
N TYR A 186 3.88 -8.46 -19.16
CA TYR A 186 3.97 -9.85 -18.67
C TYR A 186 5.39 -10.40 -18.64
N LYS A 187 6.39 -9.68 -19.13
CA LYS A 187 7.77 -10.16 -19.15
C LYS A 187 8.41 -10.12 -17.76
N ARG A 188 9.45 -10.93 -17.58
CA ARG A 188 10.05 -11.27 -16.29
C ARG A 188 11.58 -11.33 -16.37
N GLY A 189 12.19 -11.41 -15.19
CA GLY A 189 13.64 -11.50 -15.01
C GLY A 189 14.33 -10.14 -15.05
N ASP A 190 15.64 -10.16 -14.81
CA ASP A 190 16.46 -8.95 -14.77
C ASP A 190 16.51 -8.25 -16.13
N ALA A 191 16.36 -8.98 -17.24
CA ALA A 191 16.26 -8.41 -18.59
C ALA A 191 15.04 -7.49 -18.80
N TRP A 192 14.03 -7.57 -17.91
CA TRP A 192 12.83 -6.74 -17.92
C TRP A 192 12.74 -5.83 -16.69
N GLU A 193 13.86 -5.65 -15.97
CA GLU A 193 14.06 -4.59 -15.00
C GLU A 193 14.53 -3.32 -15.72
N ARG A 194 13.99 -2.16 -15.35
CA ARG A 194 14.34 -0.87 -15.94
C ARG A 194 14.90 0.05 -14.89
N LYS A 195 15.90 0.86 -15.26
CA LYS A 195 16.47 1.83 -14.34
C LYS A 195 15.47 2.97 -14.15
N VAL A 196 15.23 3.34 -12.90
CA VAL A 196 14.41 4.51 -12.53
C VAL A 196 15.16 5.32 -11.49
N HIS A 197 15.02 6.64 -11.54
CA HIS A 197 15.36 7.51 -10.41
C HIS A 197 14.07 7.85 -9.66
N ILE A 198 14.04 7.59 -8.35
CA ILE A 198 12.87 7.77 -7.50
C ILE A 198 13.15 8.89 -6.53
N GLU A 199 12.27 9.89 -6.49
CA GLU A 199 12.23 10.90 -5.44
C GLU A 199 10.94 10.77 -4.64
N TYR A 200 11.05 10.85 -3.33
CA TYR A 200 9.91 10.83 -2.41
C TYR A 200 9.86 12.14 -1.62
N TYR A 201 8.67 12.72 -1.51
CA TYR A 201 8.37 13.90 -0.72
C TYR A 201 7.22 13.56 0.26
N ASN A 202 7.34 13.94 1.53
CA ASN A 202 6.31 13.71 2.54
C ASN A 202 5.09 14.64 2.34
N GLU A 203 4.07 14.52 3.19
CA GLU A 203 2.84 15.34 3.17
C GLU A 203 3.11 16.84 3.31
N ALA A 204 4.25 17.24 3.89
CA ALA A 204 4.67 18.64 3.98
C ALA A 204 5.46 19.11 2.74
N GLY A 205 5.69 18.23 1.76
CA GLY A 205 6.52 18.47 0.58
C GLY A 205 8.02 18.44 0.87
N GLU A 206 8.45 17.94 2.03
CA GLU A 206 9.86 17.83 2.38
C GLU A 206 10.47 16.55 1.76
N PRO A 207 11.73 16.60 1.29
CA PRO A 207 12.37 15.44 0.68
C PRO A 207 12.61 14.33 1.71
N GLY A 208 12.20 13.11 1.37
CA GLY A 208 12.44 11.90 2.16
C GLY A 208 13.65 11.11 1.68
N PHE A 209 13.58 10.54 0.46
CA PHE A 209 14.71 9.89 -0.19
C PHE A 209 14.75 10.20 -1.69
N SER A 210 15.94 10.13 -2.27
CA SER A 210 16.18 10.29 -3.70
C SER A 210 17.28 9.30 -4.10
N GLN A 211 16.94 8.31 -4.94
CA GLN A 211 17.91 7.31 -5.39
C GLN A 211 17.52 6.62 -6.70
N ASP A 212 18.53 6.07 -7.36
CA ASP A 212 18.35 5.15 -8.49
C ASP A 212 17.94 3.75 -7.99
N ALA A 213 17.08 3.07 -8.75
CA ALA A 213 16.56 1.74 -8.45
C ALA A 213 16.18 0.97 -9.73
N GLY A 214 15.89 -0.32 -9.57
CA GLY A 214 15.26 -1.13 -10.61
C GLY A 214 13.74 -1.11 -10.48
N ALA A 215 13.01 -1.00 -11.59
CA ALA A 215 11.56 -1.04 -11.66
C ALA A 215 11.08 -2.21 -12.53
N ARG A 216 10.02 -2.90 -12.09
CA ARG A 216 9.33 -3.95 -12.85
C ARG A 216 7.82 -3.88 -12.63
N ILE A 217 7.05 -4.32 -13.61
CA ILE A 217 5.59 -4.49 -13.45
C ILE A 217 5.28 -5.58 -12.43
N HIS A 218 4.32 -5.28 -11.55
CA HIS A 218 3.76 -6.17 -10.55
C HIS A 218 2.30 -6.53 -10.87
N GLY A 219 1.76 -7.59 -10.26
CA GLY A 219 0.37 -8.03 -10.41
C GLY A 219 0.23 -9.44 -11.00
N GLY A 220 -1.00 -9.83 -11.29
CA GLY A 220 -1.39 -11.04 -12.02
C GLY A 220 -2.00 -10.62 -13.35
N LEU A 221 -3.33 -10.70 -13.41
CA LEU A 221 -4.16 -10.16 -14.49
C LEU A 221 -4.20 -8.63 -14.51
N THR A 222 -4.10 -7.99 -13.35
CA THR A 222 -4.07 -6.50 -13.20
C THR A 222 -2.96 -5.80 -13.99
N ARG A 223 -2.02 -6.55 -14.58
CA ARG A 223 -1.06 -6.03 -15.55
C ARG A 223 -1.72 -5.51 -16.83
N THR A 224 -2.92 -5.97 -17.16
CA THR A 224 -3.67 -5.47 -18.32
C THR A 224 -4.44 -4.19 -18.02
N ALA A 225 -4.57 -3.78 -16.74
CA ALA A 225 -5.21 -2.52 -16.36
C ALA A 225 -4.36 -1.32 -16.76
N SER A 226 -4.97 -0.17 -17.06
CA SER A 226 -4.28 0.99 -17.66
C SER A 226 -3.22 1.64 -16.78
N GLN A 227 -3.47 1.81 -15.49
CA GLN A 227 -2.45 2.16 -14.50
C GLN A 227 -1.79 0.88 -13.97
N LYS A 228 -0.48 0.74 -14.16
CA LYS A 228 0.24 -0.48 -13.76
C LYS A 228 0.75 -0.37 -12.33
N SER A 229 0.71 -1.48 -11.62
CA SER A 229 1.46 -1.63 -10.37
C SER A 229 2.95 -1.82 -10.67
N LEU A 230 3.81 -1.13 -9.92
CA LEU A 230 5.26 -1.24 -10.01
C LEU A 230 5.84 -1.90 -8.75
N LYS A 231 6.92 -2.64 -8.94
CA LYS A 231 7.80 -3.13 -7.88
C LYS A 231 9.18 -2.52 -8.05
N PHE A 232 9.70 -1.95 -6.98
CA PHE A 232 11.02 -1.35 -6.96
C PHE A 232 12.04 -2.22 -6.23
N TYR A 233 13.28 -2.19 -6.70
CA TYR A 233 14.40 -2.95 -6.16
C TYR A 233 15.58 -2.03 -5.88
N ALA A 234 16.05 -2.04 -4.63
CA ALA A 234 17.31 -1.43 -4.28
C ALA A 234 18.44 -2.44 -4.51
N ARG A 235 19.36 -2.12 -5.42
CA ARG A 235 20.49 -2.98 -5.78
C ARG A 235 21.75 -2.14 -5.91
N SER A 236 22.88 -2.73 -5.52
CA SER A 236 24.19 -2.08 -5.61
C SER A 236 24.60 -1.70 -7.03
N GLU A 237 24.03 -2.34 -8.05
CA GLU A 237 24.24 -1.98 -9.46
C GLU A 237 23.58 -0.64 -9.85
N TYR A 238 22.56 -0.21 -9.13
CA TYR A 238 21.90 1.08 -9.33
C TYR A 238 22.42 2.17 -8.38
N GLY A 239 22.92 1.79 -7.21
CA GLY A 239 23.37 2.73 -6.19
C GLY A 239 23.29 2.12 -4.79
N ASP A 240 22.46 2.69 -3.92
CA ASP A 240 22.21 2.09 -2.60
C ASP A 240 21.45 0.76 -2.76
N SER A 241 21.83 -0.22 -1.95
CA SER A 241 21.21 -1.55 -1.94
C SER A 241 20.00 -1.64 -1.02
N GLN A 242 19.60 -0.54 -0.38
CA GLN A 242 18.38 -0.41 0.43
C GLN A 242 17.73 0.97 0.18
N PHE A 243 16.42 1.05 0.32
CA PHE A 243 15.70 2.31 0.52
C PHE A 243 15.68 2.60 2.02
N ARG A 244 16.50 3.54 2.49
CA ARG A 244 16.58 3.92 3.93
C ARG A 244 15.63 5.07 4.23
N TYR A 245 14.36 4.74 4.36
CA TYR A 245 13.32 5.70 4.71
C TYR A 245 12.11 4.98 5.31
N LYS A 246 11.43 5.63 6.26
CA LYS A 246 10.20 5.12 6.87
C LYS A 246 9.01 5.29 5.91
N LEU A 247 8.99 4.45 4.87
CA LEU A 247 7.97 4.42 3.82
C LEU A 247 6.57 4.16 4.38
N LEU A 248 6.47 3.21 5.31
CA LEU A 248 5.23 2.71 5.90
C LEU A 248 5.18 3.11 7.39
N PRO A 249 4.42 4.15 7.77
CA PRO A 249 4.48 4.74 9.12
C PRO A 249 4.13 3.78 10.26
N ASN A 250 3.25 2.82 9.99
CA ASN A 250 2.78 1.81 10.94
C ASN A 250 3.72 0.61 11.07
N ASN A 251 4.79 0.55 10.26
CA ASN A 251 5.82 -0.46 10.33
C ASN A 251 6.99 0.05 11.19
N LYS A 252 7.61 -0.85 11.95
CA LYS A 252 8.86 -0.57 12.68
C LYS A 252 10.07 -0.51 11.74
N ASN A 253 9.97 -1.15 10.58
CA ASN A 253 11.02 -1.19 9.58
C ASN A 253 11.17 0.16 8.85
N ASP A 254 12.40 0.64 8.73
CA ASP A 254 12.79 1.88 8.05
C ASP A 254 13.78 1.64 6.90
N GLU A 255 14.08 0.38 6.57
CA GLU A 255 14.97 0.00 5.47
C GLU A 255 14.35 -1.09 4.59
N TYR A 256 14.21 -0.84 3.30
CA TYR A 256 13.52 -1.75 2.40
C TYR A 256 14.44 -2.22 1.27
N LYS A 257 14.48 -3.54 1.01
CA LYS A 257 15.09 -4.09 -0.23
C LYS A 257 14.19 -3.89 -1.44
N ARG A 258 12.88 -3.95 -1.20
CA ARG A 258 11.84 -3.80 -2.21
C ARG A 258 10.56 -3.29 -1.56
N PHE A 259 9.79 -2.54 -2.34
CA PHE A 259 8.43 -2.15 -2.01
C PHE A 259 7.57 -2.15 -3.28
N LEU A 260 6.26 -2.13 -3.08
CA LEU A 260 5.28 -2.02 -4.16
C LEU A 260 4.77 -0.58 -4.26
N LEU A 261 4.52 -0.13 -5.47
CA LEU A 261 3.66 1.01 -5.78
C LEU A 261 2.48 0.44 -6.56
N GLN A 262 1.40 0.15 -5.84
CA GLN A 262 0.26 -0.62 -6.34
C GLN A 262 -0.79 0.31 -6.93
N SER A 263 -1.31 -0.06 -8.11
CA SER A 263 -2.52 0.54 -8.67
C SER A 263 -3.77 -0.03 -7.99
N SER A 264 -4.79 0.82 -7.82
CA SER A 264 -6.10 0.47 -7.30
C SER A 264 -7.09 -0.02 -8.35
N MET A 265 -6.68 -0.11 -9.63
CA MET A 265 -7.58 -0.52 -10.74
C MET A 265 -8.04 -1.98 -10.69
N GLY A 266 -7.53 -2.76 -9.72
CA GLY A 266 -8.04 -4.09 -9.41
C GLY A 266 -9.34 -4.10 -8.63
N ASP A 267 -9.76 -2.96 -8.05
CA ASP A 267 -10.92 -2.87 -7.16
C ASP A 267 -12.26 -3.15 -7.89
N TRP A 268 -12.94 -4.25 -7.54
CA TRP A 268 -14.22 -4.67 -8.15
C TRP A 268 -15.39 -3.70 -7.91
N SER A 269 -15.25 -2.78 -6.96
CA SER A 269 -16.23 -1.76 -6.60
C SER A 269 -15.76 -0.34 -6.93
N LYS A 270 -14.60 -0.19 -7.58
CA LYS A 270 -14.02 1.10 -8.02
C LYS A 270 -13.84 2.15 -6.92
N THR A 271 -13.80 1.74 -5.65
CA THR A 271 -13.63 2.66 -4.51
C THR A 271 -12.18 3.09 -4.30
N ILE A 272 -11.22 2.37 -4.89
CA ILE A 272 -9.77 2.53 -4.77
C ILE A 272 -9.17 2.43 -3.35
N ILE A 273 -10.02 2.26 -2.32
CA ILE A 273 -9.63 2.23 -0.90
C ILE A 273 -9.88 0.88 -0.21
N LYS A 274 -10.62 -0.04 -0.86
CA LYS A 274 -11.09 -1.29 -0.24
C LYS A 274 -9.98 -2.16 0.33
N ASP A 275 -8.98 -2.47 -0.47
CA ASP A 275 -7.92 -3.39 -0.06
C ASP A 275 -7.04 -2.80 1.07
N PRO A 276 -6.56 -1.54 1.01
CA PRO A 276 -5.93 -0.88 2.15
C PRO A 276 -6.79 -0.88 3.43
N LEU A 277 -8.10 -0.60 3.27
CA LEU A 277 -9.05 -0.58 4.37
C LEU A 277 -9.22 -1.97 5.00
N ALA A 278 -9.32 -3.03 4.20
CA ALA A 278 -9.44 -4.41 4.69
C ALA A 278 -8.23 -4.80 5.55
N HIS A 279 -7.01 -4.45 5.11
CA HIS A 279 -5.80 -4.62 5.89
C HIS A 279 -5.81 -3.81 7.19
N GLU A 280 -6.31 -2.57 7.17
CA GLU A 280 -6.42 -1.76 8.38
C GLU A 280 -7.44 -2.33 9.38
N ILE A 281 -8.60 -2.80 8.91
CA ILE A 281 -9.62 -3.44 9.76
C ILE A 281 -9.00 -4.65 10.48
N CYS A 282 -8.22 -5.45 9.76
CA CYS A 282 -7.63 -6.70 10.25
C CYS A 282 -6.26 -6.54 10.95
N ARG A 283 -5.71 -5.32 11.04
CA ARG A 283 -4.31 -5.07 11.46
C ARG A 283 -3.90 -5.74 12.78
N SER A 284 -4.82 -5.85 13.75
CA SER A 284 -4.54 -6.42 15.09
C SER A 284 -4.85 -7.91 15.22
N LEU A 285 -5.34 -8.57 14.16
CA LEU A 285 -5.61 -10.01 14.16
C LEU A 285 -4.30 -10.81 14.05
N ASN A 286 -4.32 -12.08 14.44
CA ASN A 286 -3.11 -12.92 14.52
C ASN A 286 -2.66 -13.46 13.15
N PHE A 287 -2.47 -12.58 12.16
CA PHE A 287 -1.90 -12.94 10.86
C PHE A 287 -1.17 -11.78 10.21
N ALA A 288 -0.30 -12.12 9.26
CA ALA A 288 0.47 -11.16 8.50
C ALA A 288 -0.46 -10.28 7.63
N THR A 289 -0.30 -8.96 7.73
CA THR A 289 -1.01 -7.95 6.91
C THR A 289 -0.01 -7.07 6.16
N GLN A 290 -0.42 -6.43 5.06
CA GLN A 290 0.42 -5.46 4.35
C GLN A 290 0.10 -4.05 4.84
N ASP A 291 1.15 -3.32 5.23
CA ASP A 291 1.01 -1.89 5.49
C ASP A 291 0.94 -1.14 4.16
N SER A 292 0.20 -0.03 4.17
CA SER A 292 -0.08 0.77 2.99
C SER A 292 -0.04 2.26 3.27
N ARG A 293 0.36 3.05 2.26
CA ARG A 293 0.26 4.51 2.26
C ARG A 293 -0.11 5.02 0.86
N PRO A 294 -1.22 5.76 0.68
CA PRO A 294 -1.50 6.40 -0.59
C PRO A 294 -0.48 7.49 -0.91
N VAL A 295 -0.13 7.63 -2.17
CA VAL A 295 0.78 8.66 -2.68
C VAL A 295 0.33 9.17 -4.05
N ILE A 296 0.63 10.41 -4.35
CA ILE A 296 0.54 10.96 -5.70
C ILE A 296 1.78 10.53 -6.48
N VAL A 297 1.58 10.05 -7.71
CA VAL A 297 2.66 9.59 -8.58
C VAL A 297 2.84 10.57 -9.73
N PHE A 298 4.10 10.87 -10.05
CA PHE A 298 4.50 11.53 -11.30
C PHE A 298 5.46 10.63 -12.08
N ILE A 299 5.30 10.54 -13.40
CA ILE A 299 6.27 9.89 -14.30
C ILE A 299 6.79 10.91 -15.30
N ASN A 300 8.11 11.12 -15.32
CA ASN A 300 8.78 12.16 -16.11
C ASN A 300 8.11 13.54 -15.99
N GLY A 301 7.62 13.84 -14.79
CA GLY A 301 7.00 15.12 -14.46
C GLY A 301 5.50 15.18 -14.77
N GLU A 302 4.87 14.23 -15.45
CA GLU A 302 3.41 14.23 -15.64
C GLU A 302 2.69 13.49 -14.51
N TYR A 303 1.58 14.07 -14.03
CA TYR A 303 0.71 13.43 -13.05
C TYR A 303 0.22 12.07 -13.54
N TRP A 304 0.38 11.06 -12.70
CA TRP A 304 0.08 9.67 -13.01
C TRP A 304 -1.04 9.08 -12.13
N GLY A 305 -1.64 9.88 -11.26
CA GLY A 305 -2.70 9.44 -10.35
C GLY A 305 -2.20 9.02 -8.97
N VAL A 306 -3.16 8.84 -8.07
CA VAL A 306 -2.97 8.13 -6.79
C VAL A 306 -2.56 6.66 -7.04
N GLN A 307 -1.55 6.20 -6.31
CA GLN A 307 -1.19 4.78 -6.13
C GLN A 307 -0.89 4.52 -4.64
N THR A 308 -0.69 3.27 -4.26
CA THR A 308 -0.42 2.90 -2.86
C THR A 308 0.97 2.31 -2.70
N ILE A 309 1.82 2.93 -1.88
CA ILE A 309 3.06 2.30 -1.40
C ILE A 309 2.69 1.17 -0.45
N ARG A 310 3.25 -0.04 -0.65
CA ARG A 310 2.98 -1.20 0.19
C ARG A 310 4.17 -2.08 0.48
N ASP A 311 4.05 -2.83 1.57
CA ASP A 311 4.84 -4.03 1.83
C ASP A 311 4.81 -4.97 0.61
N ARG A 312 5.93 -5.61 0.31
CA ARG A 312 5.97 -6.71 -0.66
C ARG A 312 6.02 -8.02 0.12
N ILE A 313 4.99 -8.87 0.01
CA ILE A 313 5.01 -10.19 0.68
C ILE A 313 6.01 -11.13 0.00
N ASP A 314 7.14 -11.33 0.66
CA ASP A 314 8.26 -12.13 0.19
C ASP A 314 9.22 -12.42 1.35
N LYS A 315 10.34 -13.11 1.09
CA LYS A 315 11.31 -13.44 2.13
C LYS A 315 11.85 -12.30 2.99
N TYR A 316 12.10 -11.12 2.42
CA TYR A 316 12.57 -9.96 3.18
C TYR A 316 11.46 -9.46 4.11
N TYR A 317 10.20 -9.43 3.64
CA TYR A 317 9.04 -9.09 4.48
C TYR A 317 8.83 -10.07 5.62
N LEU A 318 8.99 -11.36 5.37
CA LEU A 318 8.89 -12.37 6.42
C LEU A 318 9.96 -12.16 7.50
N GLU A 319 11.18 -11.75 7.11
CA GLU A 319 12.26 -11.42 8.05
C GLU A 319 11.97 -10.14 8.85
N TYR A 320 11.69 -9.01 8.18
CA TYR A 320 11.54 -7.74 8.90
C TYR A 320 10.21 -7.58 9.64
N LYS A 321 9.14 -8.26 9.22
CA LYS A 321 7.79 -8.10 9.79
C LYS A 321 7.29 -9.31 10.57
N GLU A 322 7.46 -10.51 10.02
CA GLU A 322 6.86 -11.73 10.58
C GLU A 322 7.80 -12.53 11.50
N GLY A 323 9.07 -12.09 11.62
CA GLY A 323 10.03 -12.67 12.54
C GLY A 323 10.73 -13.92 12.02
N ALA A 324 10.79 -14.13 10.70
CA ALA A 324 11.65 -15.16 10.13
C ALA A 324 13.11 -14.93 10.53
N THR A 325 13.82 -16.02 10.82
CA THR A 325 15.19 -16.03 11.34
C THR A 325 16.18 -15.46 10.33
N HIS A 326 15.95 -15.73 9.05
CA HIS A 326 16.71 -15.19 7.93
C HIS A 326 15.86 -15.22 6.66
N GLN A 327 16.00 -14.24 5.76
CA GLN A 327 15.27 -14.22 4.49
C GLN A 327 15.40 -15.55 3.68
N ASP A 328 16.57 -16.19 3.69
CA ASP A 328 16.81 -17.41 2.92
C ASP A 328 16.44 -18.71 3.68
N SER A 329 15.87 -18.59 4.89
CA SER A 329 15.41 -19.74 5.68
C SER A 329 13.89 -19.97 5.60
N VAL A 330 13.15 -19.27 4.75
CA VAL A 330 11.68 -19.37 4.69
C VAL A 330 11.19 -20.28 3.56
N THR A 331 10.13 -21.03 3.85
CA THR A 331 9.28 -21.64 2.84
C THR A 331 8.02 -20.79 2.72
N LEU A 332 7.77 -20.23 1.53
CA LEU A 332 6.61 -19.40 1.23
C LEU A 332 5.91 -20.00 0.02
N LEU A 333 4.67 -20.43 0.22
CA LEU A 333 3.87 -21.10 -0.79
C LEU A 333 2.67 -20.24 -1.22
N SER A 334 2.21 -20.48 -2.44
CA SER A 334 0.93 -19.99 -2.97
C SER A 334 0.09 -21.13 -3.53
N SER A 335 -1.22 -20.94 -3.56
CA SER A 335 -2.23 -21.96 -3.91
C SER A 335 -2.31 -23.13 -2.93
N LEU A 336 -3.52 -23.66 -2.77
CA LEU A 336 -3.80 -24.93 -2.10
C LEU A 336 -4.02 -26.08 -3.09
N ASN A 337 -4.38 -25.77 -4.34
CA ASN A 337 -4.67 -26.76 -5.38
C ASN A 337 -3.39 -27.42 -5.91
N ASN A 338 -2.36 -26.61 -6.11
CA ASN A 338 -1.04 -27.05 -6.50
C ASN A 338 -0.04 -26.13 -5.80
N PRO A 339 0.37 -26.47 -4.55
CA PRO A 339 1.26 -25.64 -3.75
C PRO A 339 2.52 -25.25 -4.52
N GLU A 340 2.57 -24.00 -4.95
CA GLU A 340 3.68 -23.43 -5.71
C GLU A 340 4.65 -22.77 -4.73
N ALA A 341 5.92 -23.18 -4.76
CA ALA A 341 6.95 -22.56 -3.95
C ALA A 341 7.40 -21.23 -4.55
N ILE A 342 7.09 -20.14 -3.86
CA ILE A 342 7.67 -18.82 -4.12
C ILE A 342 9.10 -18.78 -3.57
N GLU A 343 9.30 -19.34 -2.38
CA GLU A 343 10.61 -19.57 -1.73
C GLU A 343 10.56 -20.95 -1.05
N GLY A 344 11.70 -21.65 -0.97
CA GLY A 344 11.80 -22.98 -0.37
C GLY A 344 11.19 -24.10 -1.24
N ASP A 345 10.52 -25.07 -0.60
CA ASP A 345 9.86 -26.20 -1.25
C ASP A 345 8.51 -26.54 -0.60
N ALA A 346 7.69 -27.36 -1.25
CA ALA A 346 6.35 -27.72 -0.78
C ALA A 346 6.27 -29.08 -0.04
N GLU A 347 7.41 -29.70 0.32
CA GLU A 347 7.43 -31.09 0.81
C GLU A 347 6.63 -31.24 2.10
N GLY A 348 6.95 -30.44 3.13
CA GLY A 348 6.25 -30.55 4.41
C GLY A 348 4.79 -30.10 4.39
N PHE A 349 4.39 -29.28 3.42
CA PHE A 349 2.96 -28.99 3.22
C PHE A 349 2.25 -30.17 2.57
N THR A 350 2.90 -30.82 1.60
CA THR A 350 2.38 -32.03 0.95
C THR A 350 2.19 -33.16 1.97
N GLU A 351 3.12 -33.32 2.92
CA GLU A 351 3.00 -34.27 4.03
C GLU A 351 1.83 -33.95 4.95
N LEU A 352 1.60 -32.68 5.26
CA LEU A 352 0.44 -32.23 6.05
C LEU A 352 -0.89 -32.56 5.35
N ILE A 353 -1.01 -32.23 4.06
CA ILE A 353 -2.21 -32.55 3.28
C ILE A 353 -2.45 -34.05 3.23
N LYS A 354 -1.39 -34.84 2.98
CA LYS A 354 -1.45 -36.31 3.00
C LYS A 354 -1.93 -36.83 4.35
N PHE A 355 -1.42 -36.30 5.46
CA PHE A 355 -1.88 -36.70 6.79
C PHE A 355 -3.38 -36.47 6.98
N ILE A 356 -3.89 -35.30 6.57
CA ILE A 356 -5.33 -34.97 6.65
C ILE A 356 -6.16 -35.88 5.74
N THR A 357 -5.65 -36.28 4.58
CA THR A 357 -6.31 -37.22 3.68
C THR A 357 -6.40 -38.64 4.27
N GLU A 358 -5.35 -39.10 4.94
CA GLU A 358 -5.22 -40.47 5.43
C GLU A 358 -5.80 -40.70 6.84
N ASN A 359 -6.13 -39.63 7.57
CA ASN A 359 -6.57 -39.69 8.97
C ASN A 359 -7.86 -38.90 9.22
N ASP A 360 -8.71 -39.39 10.11
CA ASP A 360 -9.95 -38.69 10.48
C ASP A 360 -9.66 -37.63 11.56
N ILE A 361 -9.79 -36.36 11.18
CA ILE A 361 -9.52 -35.19 12.04
C ILE A 361 -10.53 -35.03 13.18
N ALA A 362 -11.67 -35.73 13.15
CA ALA A 362 -12.59 -35.77 14.28
C ALA A 362 -11.94 -36.38 15.55
N PHE A 363 -10.91 -37.21 15.41
CA PHE A 363 -10.18 -37.76 16.55
C PHE A 363 -9.17 -36.77 17.12
N GLU A 364 -9.16 -36.63 18.45
CA GLU A 364 -8.31 -35.68 19.19
C GLU A 364 -6.80 -35.89 18.92
N GLU A 365 -6.35 -37.14 18.77
CA GLU A 365 -4.94 -37.44 18.44
C GLU A 365 -4.51 -36.83 17.10
N ASN A 366 -5.36 -36.94 16.08
CA ASN A 366 -5.09 -36.39 14.76
C ASN A 366 -5.17 -34.86 14.76
N TYR A 367 -6.13 -34.28 15.48
CA TYR A 367 -6.19 -32.83 15.66
C TYR A 367 -4.96 -32.30 16.41
N ASN A 368 -4.46 -33.00 17.43
CA ASN A 368 -3.24 -32.62 18.13
C ASN A 368 -2.00 -32.64 17.22
N TYR A 369 -1.93 -33.53 16.24
CA TYR A 369 -0.89 -33.46 15.21
C TYR A 369 -1.03 -32.19 14.36
N LEU A 370 -2.24 -31.82 13.92
CA LEU A 370 -2.49 -30.56 13.21
C LEU A 370 -2.08 -29.34 14.05
N LEU A 371 -2.35 -29.33 15.35
CA LEU A 371 -1.91 -28.27 16.28
C LEU A 371 -0.37 -28.15 16.35
N SER A 372 0.38 -29.20 16.01
CA SER A 372 1.84 -29.16 15.93
C SER A 372 2.35 -28.61 14.59
N GLN A 373 1.54 -28.68 13.53
CA GLN A 373 1.92 -28.29 12.16
C GLN A 373 1.37 -26.94 11.74
N ILE A 374 0.19 -26.55 12.24
CA ILE A 374 -0.54 -25.32 11.89
C ILE A 374 -0.62 -24.43 13.14
N ASP A 375 -0.32 -23.16 12.96
CA ASP A 375 -0.68 -22.16 13.97
C ASP A 375 -2.19 -21.95 13.93
N MET A 376 -2.91 -22.65 14.80
CA MET A 376 -4.36 -22.74 14.72
C MET A 376 -5.05 -21.41 15.06
N GLU A 377 -4.47 -20.61 15.96
CA GLU A 377 -5.00 -19.27 16.26
C GLU A 377 -4.88 -18.34 15.06
N ASN A 378 -3.74 -18.38 14.36
CA ASN A 378 -3.55 -17.66 13.10
C ASN A 378 -4.53 -18.13 12.02
N TYR A 379 -4.69 -19.44 11.87
CA TYR A 379 -5.59 -20.01 10.85
C TYR A 379 -7.05 -19.64 11.12
N ILE A 380 -7.50 -19.69 12.38
CA ILE A 380 -8.86 -19.30 12.77
C ILE A 380 -9.10 -17.82 12.46
N ASP A 381 -8.22 -16.92 12.91
CA ASP A 381 -8.34 -15.48 12.65
C ASP A 381 -8.37 -15.20 11.14
N TYR A 382 -7.49 -15.83 10.37
CA TYR A 382 -7.41 -15.69 8.92
C TYR A 382 -8.72 -16.11 8.23
N ASN A 383 -9.27 -17.28 8.56
CA ASN A 383 -10.52 -17.73 7.96
C ASN A 383 -11.69 -16.82 8.37
N ILE A 384 -11.75 -16.38 9.63
CA ILE A 384 -12.78 -15.43 10.08
C ILE A 384 -12.71 -14.14 9.26
N ALA A 385 -11.51 -13.62 8.99
CA ALA A 385 -11.34 -12.41 8.19
C ALA A 385 -11.80 -12.59 6.74
N GLU A 386 -11.35 -13.64 6.05
CA GLU A 386 -11.75 -13.93 4.66
C GLU A 386 -13.27 -14.14 4.54
N ILE A 387 -13.87 -14.88 5.49
CA ILE A 387 -15.31 -15.15 5.54
C ILE A 387 -16.09 -13.86 5.83
N PHE A 388 -15.69 -13.09 6.84
CA PHE A 388 -16.39 -11.86 7.21
C PHE A 388 -16.32 -10.83 6.09
N LEU A 389 -15.13 -10.58 5.52
CA LEU A 389 -14.93 -9.60 4.46
C LEU A 389 -15.47 -10.07 3.10
N SER A 390 -15.93 -11.32 3.00
CA SER A 390 -16.52 -11.88 1.80
C SER A 390 -15.60 -11.83 0.59
N ASN A 391 -14.32 -12.19 0.78
CA ASN A 391 -13.35 -12.25 -0.30
C ASN A 391 -13.70 -13.38 -1.27
N TYR A 392 -14.37 -13.06 -2.37
CA TYR A 392 -14.94 -14.07 -3.27
C TYR A 392 -13.90 -14.88 -4.03
N ASP A 393 -12.70 -14.32 -4.27
CA ASP A 393 -11.63 -14.99 -5.01
C ASP A 393 -10.84 -15.99 -4.13
N TRP A 394 -11.03 -15.93 -2.80
CA TRP A 394 -10.54 -16.89 -1.82
C TRP A 394 -11.57 -18.00 -1.58
N PRO A 395 -11.19 -19.31 -1.43
CA PRO A 395 -9.84 -19.81 -1.18
C PRO A 395 -9.09 -20.35 -2.41
N GLY A 396 -9.68 -20.38 -3.60
CA GLY A 396 -9.04 -20.88 -4.81
C GLY A 396 -7.89 -20.01 -5.29
N ASN A 397 -7.96 -18.72 -5.02
CA ASN A 397 -6.90 -17.74 -5.21
C ASN A 397 -6.68 -16.95 -3.90
N ASN A 398 -5.86 -15.89 -3.95
CA ASN A 398 -5.58 -14.98 -2.83
C ASN A 398 -5.14 -15.73 -1.55
N ILE A 399 -4.33 -16.79 -1.74
CA ILE A 399 -3.74 -17.58 -0.66
C ILE A 399 -2.20 -17.63 -0.69
N LYS A 400 -1.61 -17.37 0.49
CA LYS A 400 -0.18 -17.40 0.81
C LYS A 400 -0.02 -17.86 2.24
N TYR A 401 0.98 -18.70 2.46
CA TYR A 401 1.28 -19.25 3.77
C TYR A 401 2.75 -19.62 3.84
N TRP A 402 3.31 -19.55 5.04
CA TRP A 402 4.74 -19.70 5.25
C TRP A 402 5.07 -20.42 6.55
N ARG A 403 6.30 -20.91 6.62
CA ARG A 403 6.99 -21.36 7.83
C ARG A 403 8.51 -21.27 7.63
N GLU A 404 9.28 -21.47 8.68
CA GLU A 404 10.72 -21.75 8.56
C GLU A 404 10.93 -23.07 7.79
N SER A 405 11.92 -23.07 6.90
CA SER A 405 12.21 -24.19 6.00
C SER A 405 12.71 -25.42 6.73
N ASP A 406 13.25 -25.26 7.94
CA ASP A 406 13.66 -26.37 8.79
C ASP A 406 12.47 -27.12 9.42
N GLY A 407 11.24 -26.61 9.24
CA GLY A 407 10.01 -27.20 9.77
C GLY A 407 9.82 -27.02 11.28
N ASN A 408 10.66 -26.24 11.96
CA ASN A 408 10.56 -26.02 13.41
C ASN A 408 9.45 -25.04 13.80
N THR A 409 8.92 -24.27 12.84
CA THR A 409 7.75 -23.42 13.05
C THR A 409 6.53 -23.99 12.36
N LYS A 410 5.37 -23.60 12.85
CA LYS A 410 4.08 -23.99 12.28
C LYS A 410 3.78 -23.17 11.03
N TRP A 411 2.95 -23.73 10.15
CA TRP A 411 2.37 -23.01 9.01
C TRP A 411 1.50 -21.86 9.49
N ARG A 412 1.72 -20.68 8.92
CA ARG A 412 0.95 -19.45 9.14
C ARG A 412 0.47 -18.88 7.82
N TRP A 413 -0.79 -18.48 7.76
CA TRP A 413 -1.42 -17.84 6.61
C TRP A 413 -1.20 -16.34 6.65
N ILE A 414 -1.11 -15.78 5.45
CA ILE A 414 -0.90 -14.35 5.20
C ILE A 414 -2.15 -13.82 4.53
N PHE A 415 -2.69 -12.74 5.09
CA PHE A 415 -3.82 -12.02 4.51
C PHE A 415 -3.33 -11.12 3.38
N PHE A 416 -3.88 -11.28 2.18
CA PHE A 416 -3.55 -10.43 1.02
C PHE A 416 -4.63 -10.48 -0.07
N ASP A 417 -4.72 -9.39 -0.81
CA ASP A 417 -5.55 -9.26 -2.03
C ASP A 417 -7.05 -9.46 -1.79
N ILE A 418 -7.68 -8.38 -1.33
CA ILE A 418 -9.09 -8.30 -0.89
C ILE A 418 -9.88 -7.35 -1.81
N ASP A 419 -9.41 -7.17 -3.04
CA ASP A 419 -10.07 -6.34 -4.05
C ASP A 419 -11.44 -6.90 -4.49
N GLY A 420 -11.62 -8.23 -4.40
CA GLY A 420 -12.88 -8.95 -4.55
C GLY A 420 -13.75 -9.05 -3.28
N GLY A 421 -13.30 -8.49 -2.15
CA GLY A 421 -14.05 -8.43 -0.89
C GLY A 421 -14.90 -7.18 -0.73
N LEU A 422 -15.57 -7.07 0.42
CA LEU A 422 -16.38 -5.92 0.87
C LEU A 422 -17.46 -5.48 -0.14
N TYR A 423 -18.03 -6.43 -0.87
CA TYR A 423 -19.00 -6.16 -1.94
C TYR A 423 -20.40 -6.69 -1.61
N ASN A 424 -20.57 -8.01 -1.48
CA ASN A 424 -21.87 -8.62 -1.24
C ASN A 424 -22.03 -9.05 0.23
N TYR A 425 -22.71 -8.22 1.03
CA TYR A 425 -22.89 -8.49 2.46
C TYR A 425 -23.73 -9.73 2.77
N ARG A 426 -24.51 -10.23 1.80
CA ARG A 426 -25.35 -11.42 1.94
C ARG A 426 -24.65 -12.71 1.51
N TYR A 427 -23.46 -12.62 0.92
CA TYR A 427 -22.82 -13.79 0.36
C TYR A 427 -22.41 -14.76 1.48
N ASP A 428 -22.86 -16.01 1.35
CA ASP A 428 -22.57 -17.06 2.33
C ASP A 428 -21.18 -17.64 2.06
N MET A 429 -20.19 -17.04 2.73
CA MET A 429 -18.81 -17.49 2.61
C MET A 429 -18.57 -18.85 3.28
N LEU A 430 -19.44 -19.29 4.21
CA LEU A 430 -19.29 -20.61 4.84
C LEU A 430 -19.68 -21.71 3.85
N GLU A 431 -20.79 -21.54 3.13
CA GLU A 431 -21.12 -22.42 2.00
C GLU A 431 -20.01 -22.41 0.94
N HIS A 432 -19.51 -21.22 0.60
CA HIS A 432 -18.42 -21.05 -0.35
C HIS A 432 -17.15 -21.80 0.05
N CYS A 433 -16.62 -21.56 1.25
CA CYS A 433 -15.35 -22.16 1.68
C CYS A 433 -15.48 -23.61 2.18
N THR A 434 -16.67 -24.20 2.08
CA THR A 434 -16.95 -25.61 2.38
C THR A 434 -17.56 -26.38 1.22
N LEU A 435 -17.60 -25.79 0.02
CA LEU A 435 -18.02 -26.49 -1.19
C LEU A 435 -17.07 -27.65 -1.51
N ASN A 436 -17.64 -28.78 -1.92
CA ASN A 436 -16.91 -29.99 -2.32
C ASN A 436 -17.47 -30.54 -3.64
N ASP A 437 -17.31 -29.77 -4.70
CA ASP A 437 -17.76 -30.11 -6.03
C ASP A 437 -16.57 -30.13 -7.00
N ASP A 438 -16.24 -31.31 -7.54
CA ASP A 438 -15.13 -31.49 -8.47
C ASP A 438 -15.36 -30.78 -9.82
N GLU A 439 -16.58 -30.34 -10.13
CA GLU A 439 -16.88 -29.53 -11.32
C GLU A 439 -16.45 -28.06 -11.13
N VAL A 440 -16.18 -27.63 -9.90
CA VAL A 440 -15.78 -26.25 -9.59
C VAL A 440 -14.25 -26.14 -9.57
N VAL A 441 -13.70 -25.37 -10.50
CA VAL A 441 -12.26 -25.07 -10.59
C VAL A 441 -11.91 -23.73 -9.93
N TRP A 442 -12.82 -22.77 -10.03
CA TRP A 442 -12.74 -21.43 -9.45
C TRP A 442 -14.15 -21.02 -9.03
N PRO A 443 -14.34 -20.26 -7.93
CA PRO A 443 -13.33 -19.72 -7.01
C PRO A 443 -12.93 -20.64 -5.83
N ASN A 444 -13.58 -21.79 -5.66
CA ASN A 444 -13.55 -22.57 -4.42
C ASN A 444 -13.53 -24.08 -4.66
N SER A 445 -12.61 -24.51 -5.52
CA SER A 445 -12.41 -25.93 -5.84
C SER A 445 -12.18 -26.82 -4.61
N PRO A 446 -12.45 -28.13 -4.69
CA PRO A 446 -12.30 -29.03 -3.54
C PRO A 446 -10.94 -28.98 -2.82
N PRO A 447 -9.78 -28.89 -3.49
CA PRO A 447 -8.50 -28.81 -2.77
C PRO A 447 -8.32 -27.50 -2.00
N SER A 448 -8.91 -26.38 -2.46
CA SER A 448 -8.80 -25.09 -1.77
C SER A 448 -9.68 -24.99 -0.52
N THR A 449 -10.78 -25.73 -0.47
CA THR A 449 -11.66 -25.82 0.71
C THR A 449 -11.26 -26.96 1.67
N PHE A 450 -10.27 -27.78 1.30
CA PHE A 450 -9.99 -29.08 1.92
C PHE A 450 -9.63 -29.01 3.41
N ILE A 451 -8.73 -28.09 3.80
CA ILE A 451 -8.27 -27.98 5.19
C ILE A 451 -9.43 -27.55 6.10
N PHE A 452 -10.15 -26.48 5.72
CA PHE A 452 -11.24 -25.94 6.53
C PHE A 452 -12.37 -26.97 6.74
N ARG A 453 -12.80 -27.67 5.67
CA ARG A 453 -13.81 -28.74 5.77
C ARG A 453 -13.40 -29.87 6.70
N ASN A 454 -12.12 -30.26 6.72
CA ASN A 454 -11.66 -31.32 7.61
C ASN A 454 -11.54 -30.87 9.06
N LEU A 455 -11.13 -29.61 9.29
CA LEU A 455 -11.08 -29.03 10.63
C LEU A 455 -12.48 -28.89 11.25
N LEU A 456 -13.50 -28.54 10.46
CA LEU A 456 -14.90 -28.48 10.90
C LEU A 456 -15.48 -29.82 11.40
N ARG A 457 -14.79 -30.95 11.18
CA ARG A 457 -15.18 -32.26 11.73
C ARG A 457 -14.76 -32.45 13.19
N ASN A 458 -13.97 -31.54 13.75
CA ASN A 458 -13.48 -31.63 15.11
C ASN A 458 -14.21 -30.63 16.03
N ASP A 459 -14.90 -31.14 17.06
CA ASP A 459 -15.72 -30.34 17.97
C ASP A 459 -14.92 -29.26 18.71
N ARG A 460 -13.63 -29.51 18.99
CA ARG A 460 -12.74 -28.52 19.64
C ARG A 460 -12.45 -27.37 18.68
N PHE A 461 -12.11 -27.66 17.43
CA PHE A 461 -11.91 -26.62 16.41
C PHE A 461 -13.18 -25.78 16.23
N VAL A 462 -14.34 -26.42 16.09
CA VAL A 462 -15.62 -25.71 15.91
C VAL A 462 -15.91 -24.78 17.10
N SER A 463 -15.67 -25.25 18.33
CA SER A 463 -15.86 -24.44 19.55
C SER A 463 -14.90 -23.25 19.62
N GLU A 464 -13.63 -23.45 19.28
CA GLU A 464 -12.59 -22.40 19.21
C GLU A 464 -12.95 -21.37 18.11
N PHE A 465 -13.39 -21.83 16.94
CA PHE A 465 -13.79 -20.98 15.81
C PHE A 465 -15.02 -20.12 16.15
N ILE A 466 -16.09 -20.70 16.70
CA ILE A 466 -17.30 -19.94 17.11
C ILE A 466 -16.95 -18.86 18.14
N SER A 467 -16.19 -19.24 19.16
CA SER A 467 -15.82 -18.33 20.25
C SER A 467 -14.97 -17.17 19.74
N ARG A 468 -13.99 -17.46 18.87
CA ARG A 468 -13.12 -16.45 18.29
C ARG A 468 -13.86 -15.55 17.30
N TYR A 469 -14.79 -16.09 16.51
CA TYR A 469 -15.61 -15.28 15.60
C TYR A 469 -16.44 -14.27 16.38
N ALA A 470 -17.11 -14.68 17.46
CA ALA A 470 -17.88 -13.76 18.30
C ALA A 470 -17.02 -12.66 18.95
N GLU A 471 -15.79 -12.99 19.37
CA GLU A 471 -14.83 -12.03 19.91
C GLU A 471 -14.42 -10.98 18.86
N ILE A 472 -14.09 -11.42 17.64
CA ILE A 472 -13.69 -10.55 16.53
C ILE A 472 -14.87 -9.66 16.08
N LEU A 473 -16.09 -10.20 16.02
CA LEU A 473 -17.31 -9.43 15.73
C LEU A 473 -17.57 -8.33 16.76
N SER A 474 -17.26 -8.58 18.02
CA SER A 474 -17.43 -7.61 19.12
C SER A 474 -16.30 -6.57 19.19
N SER A 475 -15.25 -6.70 18.37
CA SER A 475 -14.05 -5.87 18.41
C SER A 475 -13.70 -5.34 17.01
N ASN A 476 -12.75 -5.98 16.32
CA ASN A 476 -12.26 -5.60 15.00
C ASN A 476 -13.37 -5.38 13.96
N PHE A 477 -14.38 -6.24 13.99
CA PHE A 477 -15.48 -6.25 13.02
C PHE A 477 -16.77 -5.63 13.58
N SER A 478 -16.68 -4.92 14.71
CA SER A 478 -17.80 -4.10 15.17
C SER A 478 -18.16 -3.05 14.12
N LEU A 479 -19.44 -2.68 14.06
CA LEU A 479 -19.94 -1.68 13.13
C LEU A 479 -19.21 -0.36 13.33
N ASN A 480 -18.97 0.01 14.59
CA ASN A 480 -18.30 1.25 14.90
C ASN A 480 -16.84 1.27 14.41
N THR A 481 -16.07 0.22 14.70
CA THR A 481 -14.66 0.15 14.29
C THR A 481 -14.52 0.17 12.77
N THR A 482 -15.31 -0.65 12.07
CA THR A 482 -15.26 -0.73 10.61
C THR A 482 -15.64 0.58 9.93
N ILE A 483 -16.71 1.25 10.38
CA ILE A 483 -17.16 2.54 9.81
C ILE A 483 -16.19 3.68 10.13
N ASN A 484 -15.59 3.72 11.32
CA ASN A 484 -14.58 4.73 11.66
C ASN A 484 -13.35 4.59 10.75
N LYS A 485 -12.87 3.36 10.54
CA LYS A 485 -11.75 3.08 9.61
C LYS A 485 -12.10 3.46 8.18
N ALA A 486 -13.30 3.11 7.71
CA ALA A 486 -13.76 3.49 6.37
C ALA A 486 -13.81 5.03 6.21
N SER A 487 -14.33 5.74 7.22
CA SER A 487 -14.40 7.21 7.21
C SER A 487 -13.01 7.84 7.06
N PHE A 488 -12.04 7.36 7.84
CA PHE A 488 -10.64 7.81 7.75
C PHE A 488 -10.06 7.64 6.33
N PHE A 489 -10.30 6.49 5.69
CA PHE A 489 -9.82 6.26 4.32
C PHE A 489 -10.51 7.15 3.28
N VAL A 490 -11.81 7.42 3.45
CA VAL A 490 -12.52 8.35 2.56
C VAL A 490 -11.97 9.77 2.71
N ASP A 491 -11.72 10.22 3.94
CA ASP A 491 -11.11 11.52 4.19
C ASP A 491 -9.72 11.61 3.55
N LEU A 492 -8.88 10.58 3.78
CA LEU A 492 -7.50 10.53 3.30
C LEU A 492 -7.38 10.62 1.77
N TYR A 493 -8.34 10.07 1.01
CA TYR A 493 -8.27 10.06 -0.44
C TYR A 493 -9.04 11.22 -1.10
N SER A 494 -10.02 11.82 -0.40
CA SER A 494 -11.04 12.71 -0.99
C SER A 494 -10.45 13.84 -1.84
N SER A 495 -9.40 14.52 -1.36
CA SER A 495 -8.80 15.66 -2.08
C SER A 495 -8.08 15.28 -3.37
N SER A 496 -7.77 14.00 -3.58
CA SER A 496 -6.99 13.51 -4.73
C SER A 496 -7.83 12.77 -5.77
N ILE A 497 -9.11 12.47 -5.48
CA ILE A 497 -9.96 11.66 -6.37
C ILE A 497 -10.24 12.37 -7.69
N SER A 498 -10.57 13.67 -7.68
CA SER A 498 -10.91 14.39 -8.91
C SER A 498 -9.77 14.33 -9.93
N GLU A 499 -8.53 14.67 -9.54
CA GLU A 499 -7.40 14.64 -10.49
C GLU A 499 -7.03 13.19 -10.90
N HIS A 500 -7.22 12.21 -10.02
CA HIS A 500 -7.05 10.79 -10.37
C HIS A 500 -8.09 10.35 -11.42
N SER A 501 -9.35 10.73 -11.24
CA SER A 501 -10.44 10.50 -12.20
C SER A 501 -10.16 11.17 -13.54
N ASP A 502 -9.77 12.45 -13.55
CA ASP A 502 -9.44 13.18 -14.79
C ASP A 502 -8.32 12.49 -15.58
N ARG A 503 -7.40 11.80 -14.89
CA ARG A 503 -6.30 11.04 -15.51
C ARG A 503 -6.72 9.68 -16.03
N TRP A 504 -7.60 8.96 -15.31
CA TRP A 504 -7.80 7.52 -15.51
C TRP A 504 -9.24 7.10 -15.83
N ASN A 505 -10.21 8.00 -15.71
CA ASN A 505 -11.64 7.70 -15.79
C ASN A 505 -12.05 6.53 -14.85
N PHE A 506 -11.33 6.37 -13.74
CA PHE A 506 -11.52 5.30 -12.78
C PHE A 506 -11.15 5.77 -11.37
N PRO A 507 -12.10 5.95 -10.44
CA PRO A 507 -13.55 6.04 -10.70
C PRO A 507 -13.85 7.15 -11.73
N GLU A 508 -15.00 7.09 -12.38
CA GLU A 508 -15.37 8.03 -13.47
C GLU A 508 -15.26 9.50 -13.03
N ASN A 509 -15.70 9.80 -11.82
CA ASN A 509 -15.51 11.10 -11.18
C ASN A 509 -15.74 10.99 -9.66
N GLU A 510 -15.49 12.07 -8.92
CA GLU A 510 -15.65 12.10 -7.47
C GLU A 510 -17.07 11.78 -7.00
N ASN A 511 -18.12 12.22 -7.72
CA ASN A 511 -19.50 11.92 -7.32
C ASN A 511 -19.83 10.43 -7.46
N VAL A 512 -19.37 9.80 -8.55
CA VAL A 512 -19.50 8.35 -8.76
C VAL A 512 -18.74 7.61 -7.67
N TRP A 513 -17.51 8.02 -7.36
CA TRP A 513 -16.72 7.42 -6.28
C TRP A 513 -17.44 7.48 -4.91
N ARG A 514 -18.00 8.63 -4.55
CA ARG A 514 -18.77 8.78 -3.29
C ARG A 514 -20.01 7.89 -3.28
N ASN A 515 -20.68 7.71 -4.42
CA ASN A 515 -21.80 6.80 -4.54
C ASN A 515 -21.35 5.34 -4.40
N ASP A 516 -20.26 4.92 -5.04
CA ASP A 516 -19.72 3.57 -4.95
C ASP A 516 -19.30 3.23 -3.51
N ILE A 517 -18.70 4.18 -2.78
CA ILE A 517 -18.43 4.03 -1.34
C ILE A 517 -19.73 3.77 -0.58
N LYS A 518 -20.77 4.56 -0.83
CA LYS A 518 -22.02 4.46 -0.08
C LYS A 518 -22.78 3.17 -0.39
N GLU A 519 -22.95 2.85 -1.67
CA GLU A 519 -23.82 1.78 -2.14
C GLU A 519 -23.12 0.40 -2.11
N HIS A 520 -21.78 0.35 -2.05
CA HIS A 520 -21.06 -0.92 -1.96
C HIS A 520 -20.35 -1.09 -0.63
N LEU A 521 -19.41 -0.20 -0.30
CA LEU A 521 -18.57 -0.38 0.87
C LEU A 521 -19.34 -0.16 2.19
N LEU A 522 -20.04 0.96 2.33
CA LEU A 522 -20.78 1.26 3.56
C LEU A 522 -21.96 0.33 3.76
N GLU A 523 -22.74 0.08 2.70
CA GLU A 523 -23.82 -0.91 2.77
C GLU A 523 -23.30 -2.27 3.26
N PHE A 524 -22.11 -2.66 2.82
CA PHE A 524 -21.47 -3.88 3.30
C PHE A 524 -21.18 -3.84 4.80
N LEU A 525 -20.42 -2.84 5.26
CA LEU A 525 -19.99 -2.75 6.66
C LEU A 525 -21.18 -2.61 7.62
N GLU A 526 -22.21 -1.87 7.21
CA GLU A 526 -23.45 -1.66 7.97
C GLU A 526 -24.29 -2.91 8.16
N LYS A 527 -24.19 -3.89 7.26
CA LYS A 527 -25.09 -5.06 7.26
C LYS A 527 -24.38 -6.38 7.55
N ARG A 528 -23.09 -6.48 7.22
CA ARG A 528 -22.37 -7.76 7.19
C ARG A 528 -22.36 -8.49 8.53
N HIS A 529 -22.20 -7.78 9.65
CA HIS A 529 -22.13 -8.38 10.98
C HIS A 529 -23.39 -9.19 11.34
N CYS A 530 -24.59 -8.74 10.97
CA CYS A 530 -25.81 -9.55 11.18
C CYS A 530 -25.88 -10.77 10.24
N TYR A 531 -25.50 -10.61 8.98
CA TYR A 531 -25.54 -11.73 8.03
C TYR A 531 -24.46 -12.77 8.33
N ALA A 532 -23.29 -12.36 8.81
CA ALA A 532 -22.25 -13.28 9.27
C ALA A 532 -22.75 -14.18 10.42
N VAL A 533 -23.48 -13.61 11.39
CA VAL A 533 -24.11 -14.37 12.48
C VAL A 533 -25.20 -15.30 11.95
N GLU A 534 -26.03 -14.83 11.03
CA GLU A 534 -27.09 -15.62 10.41
C GLU A 534 -26.51 -16.81 9.64
N ASN A 535 -25.53 -16.57 8.75
CA ASN A 535 -24.86 -17.61 7.99
C ASN A 535 -24.21 -18.64 8.93
N LEU A 536 -23.48 -18.19 9.95
CA LEU A 536 -22.80 -19.09 10.89
C LEU A 536 -23.78 -19.91 11.73
N SER A 537 -24.85 -19.29 12.21
CA SER A 537 -25.88 -19.98 13.01
C SER A 537 -26.62 -21.01 12.16
N ASN A 538 -26.97 -20.68 10.92
CA ASN A 538 -27.63 -21.61 10.00
C ASN A 538 -26.70 -22.76 9.59
N PHE A 539 -25.43 -22.46 9.28
CA PHE A 539 -24.45 -23.44 8.83
C PHE A 539 -24.12 -24.48 9.92
N LEU A 540 -24.02 -24.05 11.18
CA LEU A 540 -23.67 -24.91 12.32
C LEU A 540 -24.89 -25.37 13.16
N ASP A 541 -26.12 -25.08 12.72
CA ASP A 541 -27.38 -25.35 13.44
C ASP A 541 -27.36 -24.85 14.89
N LEU A 542 -26.90 -23.62 15.09
CA LEU A 542 -26.79 -23.00 16.42
C LEU A 542 -28.12 -22.37 16.83
N SER A 543 -28.60 -22.74 18.03
CA SER A 543 -29.79 -22.10 18.62
C SER A 543 -29.51 -20.72 19.21
N ASP A 544 -28.25 -20.42 19.51
CA ASP A 544 -27.79 -19.16 20.08
C ASP A 544 -26.35 -18.88 19.63
N PHE A 545 -26.00 -17.61 19.46
CA PHE A 545 -24.67 -17.16 19.07
C PHE A 545 -24.21 -16.06 20.04
N PRO A 546 -22.97 -16.10 20.57
CA PRO A 546 -22.53 -15.19 21.63
C PRO A 546 -22.19 -13.76 21.12
N PHE A 547 -23.03 -13.20 20.26
CA PHE A 547 -22.97 -11.82 19.77
C PHE A 547 -24.38 -11.37 19.29
N ASP A 548 -24.85 -10.22 19.77
CA ASP A 548 -26.13 -9.63 19.33
C ASP A 548 -25.89 -8.48 18.37
N CYS A 549 -26.02 -8.77 17.08
CA CYS A 549 -25.81 -7.81 16.00
C CYS A 549 -26.75 -6.59 16.07
N ARG A 550 -27.88 -6.68 16.79
CA ARG A 550 -28.84 -5.56 16.95
C ARG A 550 -28.38 -4.54 17.99
N SER A 551 -27.47 -4.93 18.88
CA SER A 551 -26.94 -4.03 19.92
C SER A 551 -25.95 -3.00 19.37
N GLU A 552 -25.33 -3.29 18.22
CA GLU A 552 -24.38 -2.43 17.49
C GLU A 552 -25.03 -1.19 16.85
N ALA A 553 -26.36 -1.16 16.70
CA ALA A 553 -27.08 -0.14 15.93
C ALA A 553 -27.05 1.28 16.53
N THR A 554 -26.58 1.45 17.77
CA THR A 554 -26.54 2.77 18.43
C THR A 554 -25.35 2.89 19.40
N PHE A 555 -24.15 3.14 18.87
CA PHE A 555 -23.03 3.61 19.70
C PHE A 555 -22.56 4.99 19.23
N ASN A 556 -22.92 6.00 20.03
CA ASN A 556 -22.23 7.29 20.02
C ASN A 556 -20.87 7.07 20.71
N THR A 557 -19.78 7.19 19.95
CA THR A 557 -18.40 7.19 20.45
C THR A 557 -17.94 8.58 20.89
N LEU A 558 -18.79 9.59 20.69
CA LEU A 558 -18.56 10.93 21.18
C LEU A 558 -19.31 11.14 22.49
N SER A 559 -18.60 11.60 23.51
CA SER A 559 -19.18 12.01 24.79
C SER A 559 -18.71 13.41 25.17
N ALA A 560 -19.54 14.17 25.89
CA ALA A 560 -19.16 15.47 26.43
C ALA A 560 -18.97 15.35 27.95
N TYR A 561 -17.86 15.89 28.46
CA TYR A 561 -17.56 15.88 29.89
C TYR A 561 -16.96 17.22 30.37
N PRO A 562 -17.43 17.77 31.51
CA PRO A 562 -18.62 17.36 32.24
C PRO A 562 -19.90 17.70 31.46
N ASN A 563 -20.94 16.87 31.63
CA ASN A 563 -22.27 17.14 31.07
C ASN A 563 -23.35 16.64 32.06
N PRO A 564 -24.12 17.53 32.71
CA PRO A 564 -24.18 18.98 32.51
C PRO A 564 -22.86 19.72 32.79
N SER A 565 -22.60 20.81 32.08
CA SER A 565 -21.39 21.64 32.18
C SER A 565 -21.69 23.06 32.66
N SER A 566 -20.70 23.73 33.25
CA SER A 566 -20.79 25.14 33.65
C SER A 566 -20.45 26.12 32.51
N GLY A 567 -20.40 25.64 31.26
CA GLY A 567 -19.93 26.38 30.08
C GLY A 567 -18.60 25.84 29.53
N GLU A 568 -17.78 25.21 30.39
CA GLU A 568 -16.54 24.52 29.99
C GLU A 568 -16.80 23.01 29.89
N PHE A 569 -16.43 22.41 28.77
CA PHE A 569 -16.53 20.96 28.53
C PHE A 569 -15.55 20.54 27.44
N SER A 570 -15.25 19.24 27.43
CA SER A 570 -14.40 18.60 26.43
C SER A 570 -15.19 17.50 25.72
N LEU A 571 -14.84 17.24 24.47
CA LEU A 571 -15.39 16.11 23.72
C LEU A 571 -14.43 14.94 23.79
N LEU A 572 -14.84 13.85 24.44
CA LEU A 572 -14.08 12.62 24.54
C LEU A 572 -14.51 11.66 23.42
N ASN A 573 -13.54 11.22 22.63
CA ASN A 573 -13.69 10.05 21.77
C ASN A 573 -13.49 8.78 22.62
N THR A 574 -14.57 8.06 22.87
CA THR A 574 -14.56 6.82 23.68
C THR A 574 -14.16 5.58 22.90
N SER A 575 -13.88 5.71 21.60
CA SER A 575 -13.36 4.62 20.77
C SER A 575 -11.83 4.58 20.75
N GLU A 576 -11.26 3.48 20.27
CA GLU A 576 -9.80 3.33 20.06
C GLU A 576 -9.32 3.99 18.75
N ASP A 577 -10.23 4.23 17.81
CA ASP A 577 -9.92 4.82 16.51
C ASP A 577 -9.95 6.35 16.55
N SER A 578 -9.15 7.00 15.71
CA SER A 578 -9.20 8.47 15.57
C SER A 578 -10.41 8.91 14.75
N MET A 579 -11.04 10.02 15.15
CA MET A 579 -12.15 10.64 14.43
C MET A 579 -11.67 11.92 13.73
N PHE A 580 -11.99 12.08 12.46
CA PHE A 580 -11.75 13.29 11.67
C PHE A 580 -13.07 13.84 11.12
N GLY A 581 -13.26 15.16 11.17
CA GLY A 581 -14.48 15.79 10.67
C GLY A 581 -14.74 17.18 11.25
N ALA A 582 -15.97 17.64 11.13
CA ALA A 582 -16.42 18.93 11.64
C ALA A 582 -17.17 18.78 12.97
N VAL A 583 -16.96 19.72 13.89
CA VAL A 583 -17.76 19.84 15.11
C VAL A 583 -18.65 21.07 14.99
N THR A 584 -19.95 20.89 15.20
CA THR A 584 -20.93 21.97 15.23
C THR A 584 -21.71 21.94 16.54
N ILE A 585 -21.90 23.09 17.18
CA ILE A 585 -22.80 23.22 18.33
C ILE A 585 -23.97 24.08 17.88
N SER A 586 -25.19 23.59 18.12
CA SER A 586 -26.42 24.28 17.77
C SER A 586 -27.39 24.35 18.95
N THR A 587 -28.24 25.36 18.96
CA THR A 587 -29.38 25.43 19.87
C THR A 587 -30.43 24.38 19.49
N THR A 588 -31.38 24.10 20.38
CA THR A 588 -32.53 23.21 20.06
C THR A 588 -33.44 23.75 18.95
N SER A 589 -33.32 25.03 18.57
CA SER A 589 -34.00 25.63 17.42
C SER A 589 -33.20 25.50 16.11
N GLY A 590 -32.03 24.86 16.14
CA GLY A 590 -31.15 24.65 14.98
C GLY A 590 -30.21 25.80 14.65
N SER A 591 -30.10 26.82 15.52
CA SER A 591 -29.15 27.92 15.29
C SER A 591 -27.74 27.50 15.69
N ILE A 592 -26.80 27.54 14.76
CA ILE A 592 -25.38 27.21 15.02
C ILE A 592 -24.76 28.32 15.87
N VAL A 593 -24.15 27.94 16.99
CA VAL A 593 -23.44 28.82 17.94
C VAL A 593 -21.93 28.60 17.92
N TYR A 594 -21.48 27.49 17.37
CA TYR A 594 -20.06 27.18 17.15
C TYR A 594 -19.93 26.20 15.99
N SER A 595 -18.86 26.36 15.21
CA SER A 595 -18.48 25.41 14.17
C SER A 595 -16.97 25.40 14.00
N GLU A 596 -16.39 24.21 13.90
CA GLU A 596 -15.00 23.98 13.53
C GLU A 596 -15.01 22.91 12.44
N GLU A 597 -14.49 23.23 11.26
CA GLU A 597 -14.67 22.39 10.06
C GLU A 597 -13.66 21.26 9.94
N SER A 598 -12.53 21.34 10.66
CA SER A 598 -11.46 20.34 10.59
C SER A 598 -10.91 20.05 11.98
N VAL A 599 -11.38 18.94 12.55
CA VAL A 599 -11.09 18.49 13.90
C VAL A 599 -10.60 17.06 13.85
N THR A 600 -9.52 16.78 14.59
CA THR A 600 -9.06 15.40 14.85
C THR A 600 -9.19 15.10 16.35
N ILE A 601 -9.92 14.04 16.70
CA ILE A 601 -9.99 13.52 18.07
C ILE A 601 -9.46 12.09 18.06
N ARG A 602 -8.24 11.88 18.55
CA ARG A 602 -7.65 10.53 18.59
C ARG A 602 -8.41 9.62 19.54
N GLY A 603 -8.31 8.31 19.33
CA GLY A 603 -8.97 7.33 20.19
C GLY A 603 -8.53 7.47 21.65
N GLY A 604 -9.49 7.56 22.55
CA GLY A 604 -9.27 7.78 23.99
C GLY A 604 -8.80 9.20 24.37
N GLU A 605 -8.65 10.12 23.42
CA GLU A 605 -8.26 11.51 23.67
C GLU A 605 -9.47 12.46 23.74
N THR A 606 -9.26 13.61 24.38
CA THR A 606 -10.24 14.70 24.47
C THR A 606 -9.89 15.83 23.53
N LEU A 607 -10.91 16.40 22.90
CA LEU A 607 -10.85 17.69 22.24
C LEU A 607 -11.34 18.77 23.20
N GLU A 608 -10.47 19.72 23.50
CA GLU A 608 -10.82 20.92 24.26
C GLU A 608 -11.34 22.01 23.30
N LEU A 609 -12.61 22.39 23.49
CA LEU A 609 -13.21 23.49 22.73
C LEU A 609 -13.02 24.79 23.52
N ASN A 610 -11.98 25.55 23.16
CA ASN A 610 -11.61 26.76 23.88
C ASN A 610 -12.52 27.96 23.52
N ASN A 611 -12.76 28.85 24.50
CA ASN A 611 -13.45 30.15 24.34
C ASN A 611 -14.94 30.08 23.91
N LEU A 612 -15.68 29.04 24.33
CA LEU A 612 -17.11 28.95 24.12
C LEU A 612 -17.91 29.69 25.22
N ASP A 613 -18.45 30.87 24.92
CA ASP A 613 -19.42 31.56 25.80
C ASP A 613 -20.84 31.07 25.49
N LEU A 614 -21.20 29.90 26.01
CA LEU A 614 -22.53 29.32 25.85
C LEU A 614 -23.45 29.74 27.00
N PRO A 615 -24.56 30.46 26.73
CA PRO A 615 -25.58 30.71 27.72
C PRO A 615 -26.16 29.43 28.34
N LYS A 616 -26.83 29.58 29.49
CA LYS A 616 -27.58 28.48 30.11
C LYS A 616 -28.64 27.96 29.14
N GLY A 617 -28.60 26.67 28.84
CA GLY A 617 -29.42 26.10 27.80
C GLY A 617 -29.10 24.65 27.47
N ILE A 618 -29.87 24.12 26.53
CA ILE A 618 -29.63 22.81 25.92
C ILE A 618 -29.09 23.05 24.52
N TYR A 619 -27.98 22.38 24.21
CA TYR A 619 -27.34 22.42 22.92
C TYR A 619 -27.24 21.01 22.33
N ILE A 620 -27.18 20.94 21.01
CA ILE A 620 -26.84 19.73 20.28
C ILE A 620 -25.42 19.93 19.76
N VAL A 621 -24.51 19.08 20.23
CA VAL A 621 -23.17 18.96 19.67
C VAL A 621 -23.23 17.88 18.61
N THR A 622 -22.91 18.23 17.38
CA THR A 622 -22.82 17.31 16.26
C THR A 622 -21.36 17.22 15.84
N PHE A 623 -20.83 16.01 15.79
CA PHE A 623 -19.63 15.70 15.05
C PHE A 623 -20.03 15.11 13.72
N GLN A 624 -19.57 15.69 12.62
CA GLN A 624 -19.86 15.24 11.28
C GLN A 624 -18.55 14.82 10.62
N GLY A 625 -18.28 13.51 10.60
CA GLY A 625 -17.26 12.93 9.74
C GLY A 625 -17.79 12.74 8.31
N SER A 626 -16.92 12.29 7.40
CA SER A 626 -17.30 12.11 6.00
C SER A 626 -18.39 11.06 5.77
N LEU A 627 -18.42 9.99 6.57
CA LEU A 627 -19.40 8.91 6.41
C LEU A 627 -20.38 8.78 7.59
N LYS A 628 -20.02 9.28 8.78
CA LYS A 628 -20.82 9.16 9.99
C LYS A 628 -20.95 10.50 10.71
N GLY A 629 -22.19 10.90 10.97
CA GLY A 629 -22.53 11.97 11.90
C GLY A 629 -22.91 11.39 13.26
N GLN A 630 -22.48 12.03 14.34
CA GLN A 630 -22.89 11.73 15.70
C GLN A 630 -23.40 12.99 16.36
N SER A 631 -24.50 12.88 17.09
CA SER A 631 -25.04 14.00 17.86
C SER A 631 -25.22 13.60 19.31
N LEU A 632 -24.81 14.49 20.20
CA LEU A 632 -25.04 14.38 21.64
C LEU A 632 -25.69 15.65 22.17
N LYS A 633 -26.43 15.48 23.26
CA LYS A 633 -27.06 16.58 23.98
C LYS A 633 -26.07 17.13 25.01
N LEU A 634 -25.81 18.44 24.97
CA LEU A 634 -25.06 19.17 25.99
C LEU A 634 -26.00 20.04 26.83
N ILE A 635 -25.84 20.03 28.14
CA ILE A 635 -26.63 20.86 29.07
C ILE A 635 -25.70 21.85 29.77
N VAL A 636 -25.91 23.15 29.57
CA VAL A 636 -25.17 24.23 30.24
C VAL A 636 -26.05 24.86 31.31
N PHE A 637 -25.58 24.92 32.57
CA PHE A 637 -26.42 25.26 33.74
C PHE A 637 -26.03 26.51 34.54
#